data_AF-A0A955PA63-F1
#
_entry.id   AF-A0A955PA63-F1
#
_cell.length_a   1.000
_cell.length_b   1.000
_cell.length_c   1.000
_cell.angle_alpha   90.00
_cell.angle_beta   90.00
_cell.angle_gamma   90.00
#
_symmetry.space_group_name_H-M   'P 1'
#
loop_
_entity.id
_entity.type
_entity.pdbx_description
1 polymer ?
#
loop_
_entity_poly.entity_id
_entity_poly.type
_entity_poly.pdbx_seq_one_letter_code
_entity_poly.pdbx_strand_id
1 'polypeptide(L)'
;LTFDENGFNEFSGNHRAIAVFSSLVSSEGASGGRATFNGASELAIQDFTTQVVLTSRTSFGSVHSGTSTFSLEFEITERPAMMDTRVTVTRTFGGESEFTGRGRLVGASSNQVFDFVVSGSAEDNPNVMQFIDNLTLQPDQYTLTVECEGHLTLPIRETSVETNTQVIASGLFTIIQEAESGPVVWTGGDGNYNEASNWDLEQVPTAGDTARFHESDISPVDVTFGEEELSSRVIVSDDVRFLSGTYSLGEGTETEPALVVSPTSESSSSLTLVNHQLNAGYAVIAQDTGSDGTLNVINGGSLNCSKRLTVGESGGGVLNIGFLSVGTVMTDEFLIAENAQSFATVEVEDDANTPGSEIVAATTSIGYFGQGTLTITDAQIETGQTSVGRFFGSSGLVKLNGTDGDAEWTCGAELRIGDEATGEVRVSSGTLQSLVGDPVYIGYVEGSTGCLILEGEDSRLDTFGRVDVGFQGDGTLIVDGGAQASIDGTLHIGGVAENESRGRVDIKDGIPNQLQSRIQAGLLEVGVSGRGILNLLDTASLGADAARFGTEAGGDAIVQIRRSSIIDISGNVTIGQNEPAEFETRGKANIILDEVDDEFAILEGNQITLHEGSAIIGNGIVCAEGGFTNEGGTLTPSVDVDEILSKQGATSNTLTIQGNYTMTSGVLEIAASGLGLGEHGIIEVTGTADIQSASIHFVFQDGFLPKTDDEIPFFMGEGDLTVGTLAFTYEGAAPGFQFDVMVENGMLKFKALNDAQPEGTEPTPMPTAINPAADVNGDKVIDVNDLLDVMRDWYHVVPQ
;
A
#
# COMPACT_ATOMS: atom_id res chain seq x y z
N LEU A 1 10.86 -38.95 0.55
CA LEU A 1 11.43 -40.12 -0.18
C LEU A 1 12.21 -40.96 0.82
N THR A 2 11.97 -42.27 0.80
CA THR A 2 12.64 -43.31 1.61
C THR A 2 14.07 -43.51 1.15
N PHE A 3 15.01 -43.76 2.06
CA PHE A 3 16.43 -44.03 1.75
C PHE A 3 16.69 -45.53 1.69
N ASP A 4 17.38 -45.99 0.65
CA ASP A 4 18.04 -47.30 0.61
C ASP A 4 19.56 -47.17 0.43
N GLU A 5 20.24 -48.29 0.63
CA GLU A 5 21.59 -48.39 1.17
C GLU A 5 22.70 -48.39 0.10
N ASN A 6 22.40 -48.04 -1.15
CA ASN A 6 23.34 -48.23 -2.26
C ASN A 6 23.45 -47.01 -3.17
N GLY A 7 24.30 -46.06 -2.76
CA GLY A 7 25.20 -45.32 -3.67
C GLY A 7 24.58 -44.44 -4.78
N PHE A 8 24.68 -43.12 -4.56
CA PHE A 8 24.82 -42.00 -5.50
C PHE A 8 24.49 -42.23 -6.99
N ASN A 9 23.50 -41.45 -7.48
CA ASN A 9 23.56 -40.85 -8.81
C ASN A 9 23.45 -39.32 -8.71
N GLU A 10 24.24 -38.71 -9.57
CA GLU A 10 24.59 -37.31 -9.76
C GLU A 10 23.38 -36.43 -10.15
N PHE A 11 23.30 -35.22 -9.57
CA PHE A 11 22.53 -34.11 -10.15
C PHE A 11 23.38 -32.84 -10.14
N SER A 12 23.44 -32.20 -11.31
CA SER A 12 24.32 -31.11 -11.69
C SER A 12 23.64 -29.74 -11.64
N GLY A 13 24.24 -28.78 -10.93
CA GLY A 13 24.09 -27.31 -11.07
C GLY A 13 22.78 -26.69 -10.54
N ASN A 14 22.73 -25.51 -9.90
CA ASN A 14 23.76 -24.49 -9.69
C ASN A 14 23.29 -23.47 -8.62
N HIS A 15 23.45 -23.70 -7.30
CA HIS A 15 23.38 -22.63 -6.28
C HIS A 15 24.29 -22.96 -5.07
N ARG A 16 24.97 -21.94 -4.56
CA ARG A 16 26.13 -22.01 -3.63
C ARG A 16 25.70 -22.37 -2.20
N ALA A 17 26.19 -23.49 -1.69
CA ALA A 17 26.29 -23.77 -0.25
C ALA A 17 27.78 -23.79 0.14
N ILE A 18 28.16 -22.98 1.13
CA ILE A 18 29.51 -22.97 1.72
C ILE A 18 29.47 -23.94 2.91
N ALA A 19 30.09 -25.10 2.75
CA ALA A 19 30.47 -25.99 3.86
C ALA A 19 31.98 -25.81 4.13
N VAL A 20 32.34 -25.53 5.37
CA VAL A 20 33.72 -25.39 5.83
C VAL A 20 34.29 -26.77 6.17
N PHE A 21 35.38 -27.14 5.50
CA PHE A 21 36.21 -28.28 5.87
C PHE A 21 37.11 -27.93 7.05
N SER A 22 37.11 -28.79 8.07
CA SER A 22 38.17 -28.88 9.07
C SER A 22 39.38 -29.61 8.49
N SER A 23 40.58 -29.12 8.80
CA SER A 23 41.84 -29.84 8.51
C SER A 23 42.71 -29.94 9.77
N LEU A 24 43.39 -31.08 9.83
CA LEU A 24 43.91 -31.82 10.98
C LEU A 24 45.43 -31.60 11.19
N VAL A 25 45.95 -32.29 12.23
CA VAL A 25 47.35 -32.77 12.46
C VAL A 25 48.22 -31.82 13.33
N SER A 26 48.93 -32.21 14.42
CA SER A 26 49.12 -33.47 15.20
C SER A 26 50.00 -33.20 16.43
N SER A 27 49.94 -34.03 17.47
CA SER A 27 51.04 -34.98 17.83
C SER A 27 50.75 -35.79 19.11
N GLU A 28 51.14 -37.06 19.04
CA GLU A 28 51.23 -38.10 20.09
C GLU A 28 52.12 -37.64 21.26
N GLY A 29 52.07 -38.12 22.52
CA GLY A 29 51.42 -39.23 23.20
C GLY A 29 52.25 -39.55 24.46
N ALA A 30 51.63 -39.97 25.59
CA ALA A 30 52.21 -40.90 26.57
C ALA A 30 51.33 -41.08 27.84
N SER A 31 50.88 -42.33 28.01
CA SER A 31 50.74 -43.12 29.25
C SER A 31 49.92 -42.60 30.45
N GLY A 32 48.74 -43.22 30.63
CA GLY A 32 48.58 -44.30 31.63
C GLY A 32 48.20 -43.91 33.07
N GLY A 33 46.92 -44.10 33.43
CA GLY A 33 46.48 -44.15 34.82
C GLY A 33 44.97 -44.37 34.94
N ARG A 34 44.56 -45.57 35.35
CA ARG A 34 43.17 -46.00 35.53
C ARG A 34 42.78 -45.83 37.01
N ALA A 35 41.68 -45.14 37.29
CA ALA A 35 40.95 -45.26 38.56
C ALA A 35 39.45 -45.05 38.31
N THR A 36 38.61 -45.81 39.01
CA THR A 36 37.14 -45.85 38.83
C THR A 36 36.44 -45.68 40.18
N PHE A 37 35.34 -44.92 40.17
CA PHE A 37 34.19 -44.79 41.10
C PHE A 37 34.40 -44.38 42.58
N ASN A 38 33.77 -43.26 43.00
CA ASN A 38 32.45 -43.20 43.69
C ASN A 38 32.23 -41.85 44.41
N GLY A 39 30.98 -41.34 44.41
CA GLY A 39 30.47 -40.46 45.46
C GLY A 39 29.89 -39.13 44.99
N ALA A 40 28.57 -38.97 45.13
CA ALA A 40 27.83 -37.72 45.01
C ALA A 40 28.18 -36.75 46.16
N SER A 41 28.40 -35.46 45.88
CA SER A 41 28.12 -34.34 46.79
C SER A 41 28.18 -33.00 46.03
N GLU A 42 27.14 -32.18 46.21
CA GLU A 42 27.13 -30.70 46.21
C GLU A 42 27.88 -29.96 45.09
N LEU A 43 27.13 -29.51 44.07
CA LEU A 43 27.55 -28.42 43.20
C LEU A 43 27.28 -27.08 43.93
N ALA A 44 28.21 -26.68 44.79
CA ALA A 44 28.28 -25.29 45.24
C ALA A 44 28.73 -24.44 44.03
N ILE A 45 27.92 -23.43 43.70
CA ILE A 45 28.21 -22.42 42.68
C ILE A 45 29.56 -21.79 43.02
N GLN A 46 30.51 -21.93 42.10
CA GLN A 46 31.88 -21.45 42.26
C GLN A 46 31.94 -20.03 41.67
N ASP A 47 32.16 -19.04 42.54
CA ASP A 47 32.37 -17.64 42.19
C ASP A 47 33.46 -17.51 41.10
N PHE A 48 33.11 -16.89 39.95
CA PHE A 48 34.09 -16.56 38.92
C PHE A 48 35.01 -15.46 39.43
N THR A 49 36.24 -15.83 39.79
CA THR A 49 37.31 -14.88 40.12
C THR A 49 38.13 -14.63 38.85
N THR A 50 38.03 -13.45 38.25
CA THR A 50 38.82 -13.11 37.06
C THR A 50 40.30 -13.00 37.43
N GLN A 51 41.12 -13.97 37.00
CA GLN A 51 42.58 -13.89 37.08
C GLN A 51 43.15 -13.40 35.75
N VAL A 52 43.77 -12.22 35.74
CA VAL A 52 44.60 -11.79 34.61
C VAL A 52 46.00 -12.34 34.81
N VAL A 53 46.37 -13.35 34.02
CA VAL A 53 47.73 -13.92 34.00
C VAL A 53 48.53 -13.27 32.88
N LEU A 54 49.54 -12.47 33.21
CA LEU A 54 50.45 -11.88 32.22
C LEU A 54 51.70 -12.76 32.07
N THR A 55 51.75 -13.53 30.98
CA THR A 55 52.96 -14.27 30.59
C THR A 55 53.68 -13.52 29.48
N SER A 56 54.94 -13.12 29.67
CA SER A 56 55.74 -12.49 28.61
C SER A 56 56.66 -13.50 27.93
N ARG A 57 56.65 -13.54 26.59
CA ARG A 57 57.72 -14.13 25.77
C ARG A 57 58.34 -13.03 24.94
N THR A 58 59.66 -12.89 25.05
CA THR A 58 60.44 -11.99 24.19
C THR A 58 61.21 -12.82 23.18
N SER A 59 61.09 -12.48 21.89
CA SER A 59 61.94 -13.02 20.84
C SER A 59 62.60 -11.87 20.08
N PHE A 60 63.91 -11.97 19.85
CA PHE A 60 64.69 -10.94 19.16
C PHE A 60 64.94 -11.35 17.71
N GLY A 61 64.38 -10.61 16.75
CA GLY A 61 64.71 -10.69 15.33
C GLY A 61 65.97 -9.87 15.01
N SER A 62 66.77 -10.31 14.03
CA SER A 62 68.05 -9.70 13.68
C SER A 62 67.92 -8.24 13.20
N VAL A 63 68.68 -7.35 13.83
CA VAL A 63 68.72 -5.89 13.57
C VAL A 63 69.49 -5.59 12.27
N HIS A 64 68.88 -4.86 11.33
CA HIS A 64 69.59 -4.12 10.28
C HIS A 64 69.06 -2.69 10.20
N SER A 65 69.97 -1.76 9.89
CA SER A 65 69.78 -0.30 9.94
C SER A 65 68.48 0.20 9.31
N GLY A 66 67.65 0.90 10.10
CA GLY A 66 66.54 1.73 9.62
C GLY A 66 65.31 1.73 10.52
N THR A 67 64.99 0.62 11.18
CA THR A 67 63.83 0.51 12.08
C THR A 67 64.02 -0.74 12.92
N SER A 68 63.85 -0.68 14.24
CA SER A 68 63.85 -1.86 15.11
C SER A 68 62.45 -2.11 15.63
N THR A 69 61.89 -3.25 15.29
CA THR A 69 60.63 -3.77 15.86
C THR A 69 60.96 -4.69 17.03
N PHE A 70 60.25 -4.53 18.15
CA PHE A 70 60.18 -5.54 19.20
C PHE A 70 58.72 -5.89 19.44
N SER A 71 58.44 -7.18 19.62
CA SER A 71 57.08 -7.67 19.85
C SER A 71 56.96 -8.06 21.33
N LEU A 72 55.89 -7.59 21.98
CA LEU A 72 55.48 -8.03 23.30
C LEU A 72 54.20 -8.86 23.13
N GLU A 73 54.28 -10.13 23.49
CA GLU A 73 53.15 -11.05 23.46
C GLU A 73 52.46 -11.05 24.84
N PHE A 74 51.14 -10.86 24.85
CA PHE A 74 50.30 -10.95 26.04
C PHE A 74 49.22 -12.00 25.81
N GLU A 75 48.99 -12.85 26.82
CA GLU A 75 47.91 -13.83 26.81
C GLU A 75 46.80 -13.33 27.76
N ILE A 76 45.56 -13.21 27.28
CA ILE A 76 44.39 -12.85 28.10
C ILE A 76 43.43 -14.02 28.04
N THR A 77 43.25 -14.72 29.16
CA THR A 77 42.70 -16.07 29.12
C THR A 77 41.17 -16.14 29.13
N GLU A 78 40.41 -15.14 29.59
CA GLU A 78 38.92 -15.18 29.55
C GLU A 78 38.25 -13.79 29.34
N ARG A 79 37.09 -13.76 28.67
CA ARG A 79 36.38 -12.56 28.12
C ARG A 79 35.33 -11.96 29.08
N PRO A 80 35.06 -10.64 28.94
CA PRO A 80 33.69 -10.13 28.80
C PRO A 80 33.44 -9.59 27.37
N ALA A 81 32.16 -9.48 27.00
CA ALA A 81 31.72 -9.08 25.66
C ALA A 81 32.20 -7.67 25.25
N MET A 82 32.46 -7.52 23.94
CA MET A 82 32.89 -6.34 23.18
C MET A 82 33.18 -5.05 23.97
N MET A 83 34.46 -4.78 24.24
CA MET A 83 34.95 -3.47 24.68
C MET A 83 36.07 -2.97 23.76
N ASP A 84 35.98 -1.72 23.30
CA ASP A 84 37.03 -1.04 22.52
C ASP A 84 38.20 -0.73 23.47
N THR A 85 39.18 -1.63 23.53
CA THR A 85 40.27 -1.55 24.52
C THR A 85 41.44 -0.76 23.93
N ARG A 86 41.89 0.28 24.64
CA ARG A 86 43.10 1.04 24.28
C ARG A 86 44.25 0.67 25.19
N VAL A 87 45.37 0.26 24.58
CA VAL A 87 46.62 0.01 25.29
C VAL A 87 47.61 1.11 24.94
N THR A 88 48.07 1.82 25.96
CA THR A 88 49.13 2.83 25.83
C THR A 88 50.33 2.42 26.66
N VAL A 89 51.50 2.34 26.03
CA VAL A 89 52.79 2.16 26.70
C VAL A 89 53.51 3.50 26.71
N THR A 90 53.78 4.03 27.90
CA THR A 90 54.53 5.28 28.07
C THR A 90 55.84 5.00 28.77
N ARG A 91 56.94 5.54 28.23
CA ARG A 91 58.24 5.57 28.93
C ARG A 91 58.47 6.98 29.45
N THR A 92 58.75 7.11 30.74
CA THR A 92 58.97 8.43 31.35
C THR A 92 60.45 8.60 31.68
N PHE A 93 61.10 9.61 31.10
CA PHE A 93 62.47 9.99 31.45
C PHE A 93 62.45 11.43 31.95
N GLY A 94 62.70 11.64 33.25
CA GLY A 94 62.98 12.98 33.77
C GLY A 94 61.88 14.05 33.57
N GLY A 95 60.60 13.67 33.44
CA GLY A 95 59.47 14.59 33.44
C GLY A 95 58.85 14.92 32.07
N GLU A 96 59.38 14.40 30.96
CA GLU A 96 58.73 14.49 29.65
C GLU A 96 58.49 13.08 29.07
N SER A 97 57.30 12.86 28.51
CA SER A 97 56.90 11.60 27.89
C SER A 97 57.29 11.63 26.41
N GLU A 98 58.16 10.74 25.97
CA GLU A 98 58.38 10.48 24.55
C GLU A 98 57.94 9.03 24.25
N PHE A 99 57.15 8.88 23.19
CA PHE A 99 56.55 7.67 22.63
C PHE A 99 55.16 7.26 23.14
N THR A 100 54.23 7.14 22.19
CA THR A 100 52.87 6.62 22.38
C THR A 100 52.57 5.70 21.19
N GLY A 101 52.47 4.40 21.43
CA GLY A 101 51.93 3.43 20.46
C GLY A 101 50.43 3.22 20.72
N ARG A 102 49.63 3.11 19.66
CA ARG A 102 48.19 2.83 19.74
C ARG A 102 47.86 1.60 18.90
N GLY A 103 47.15 0.65 19.49
CA GLY A 103 46.55 -0.49 18.79
C GLY A 103 45.05 -0.54 19.05
N ARG A 104 44.27 -1.02 18.08
CA ARG A 104 42.83 -1.32 18.22
C ARG A 104 42.65 -2.82 18.03
N LEU A 105 41.93 -3.45 18.95
CA LEU A 105 41.60 -4.87 18.89
C LEU A 105 40.42 -5.09 17.94
N VAL A 106 40.61 -5.85 16.87
CA VAL A 106 39.52 -6.31 15.99
C VAL A 106 39.76 -7.77 15.63
N GLY A 107 39.03 -8.71 16.26
CA GLY A 107 39.04 -10.13 15.86
C GLY A 107 38.91 -11.15 17.01
N ALA A 108 38.32 -12.31 16.70
CA ALA A 108 37.77 -13.29 17.65
C ALA A 108 38.65 -14.53 17.93
N SER A 109 39.92 -14.38 18.33
CA SER A 109 40.72 -15.53 18.80
C SER A 109 41.61 -15.22 20.01
N SER A 110 41.89 -16.26 20.82
CA SER A 110 42.48 -16.23 22.16
C SER A 110 44.02 -16.14 22.21
N ASN A 111 44.68 -15.78 21.12
CA ASN A 111 46.11 -15.43 21.11
C ASN A 111 46.33 -14.28 20.14
N GLN A 112 46.68 -13.11 20.65
CA GLN A 112 47.00 -11.95 19.81
C GLN A 112 48.40 -11.43 20.11
N VAL A 113 49.21 -11.37 19.06
CA VAL A 113 50.56 -10.82 19.09
C VAL A 113 50.48 -9.33 18.72
N PHE A 114 51.02 -8.47 19.58
CA PHE A 114 51.10 -7.03 19.28
C PHE A 114 52.49 -6.69 18.75
N ASP A 115 52.56 -6.28 17.48
CA ASP A 115 53.77 -5.77 16.87
C ASP A 115 53.86 -4.25 17.06
N PHE A 116 54.85 -3.80 17.84
CA PHE A 116 55.12 -2.38 18.03
C PHE A 116 56.21 -1.94 17.05
N VAL A 117 55.87 -1.08 16.10
CA VAL A 117 56.84 -0.44 15.21
C VAL A 117 57.33 0.85 15.85
N VAL A 118 58.58 0.85 16.32
CA VAL A 118 59.24 2.08 16.78
C VAL A 118 59.97 2.73 15.60
N SER A 119 59.42 3.83 15.09
CA SER A 119 60.13 4.71 14.14
C SER A 119 60.63 5.95 14.86
N GLY A 120 61.94 6.22 14.73
CA GLY A 120 62.55 7.48 15.18
C GLY A 120 63.48 7.99 14.08
N SER A 121 63.35 9.27 13.69
CA SER A 121 64.29 9.88 12.75
C SER A 121 65.56 10.26 13.50
N ALA A 122 66.68 9.62 13.14
CA ALA A 122 67.98 9.94 13.68
C ALA A 122 68.50 11.24 13.07
N GLU A 123 68.23 12.39 13.69
CA GLU A 123 68.94 13.62 13.31
C GLU A 123 69.66 14.37 14.45
N ASP A 124 69.44 14.10 15.75
CA ASP A 124 70.06 14.96 16.79
C ASP A 124 70.75 14.27 17.99
N ASN A 125 71.22 13.01 17.88
CA ASN A 125 72.19 12.51 18.89
C ASN A 125 72.99 11.25 18.48
N PRO A 126 74.33 11.33 18.29
CA PRO A 126 75.16 10.17 17.92
C PRO A 126 75.37 9.14 19.06
N ASN A 127 74.81 9.34 20.25
CA ASN A 127 74.88 8.37 21.35
C ASN A 127 73.78 7.28 21.31
N VAL A 128 72.81 7.35 20.39
CA VAL A 128 71.71 6.38 20.32
C VAL A 128 72.14 5.03 19.71
N MET A 129 73.13 5.02 18.83
CA MET A 129 73.61 3.78 18.19
C MET A 129 74.46 2.88 19.11
N GLN A 130 74.88 3.36 20.29
CA GLN A 130 75.55 2.52 21.29
C GLN A 130 74.60 2.01 22.40
N PHE A 131 73.31 2.34 22.30
CA PHE A 131 72.30 2.03 23.33
C PHE A 131 71.41 0.82 23.03
N ILE A 132 71.52 0.21 21.83
CA ILE A 132 70.66 -0.91 21.43
C ILE A 132 71.32 -2.29 21.68
N ASP A 133 72.65 -2.39 21.74
CA ASP A 133 73.34 -3.67 21.98
C ASP A 133 73.40 -4.10 23.45
N ASN A 134 72.94 -3.28 24.41
CA ASN A 134 72.91 -3.60 25.84
C ASN A 134 71.69 -2.98 26.55
N LEU A 135 70.50 -3.15 25.99
CA LEU A 135 69.26 -2.74 26.65
C LEU A 135 68.95 -3.69 27.83
N THR A 136 69.52 -3.44 29.00
CA THR A 136 69.00 -4.00 30.25
C THR A 136 67.83 -3.12 30.69
N LEU A 137 66.60 -3.60 30.51
CA LEU A 137 65.40 -2.90 30.96
C LEU A 137 65.46 -2.76 32.49
N GLN A 138 65.54 -1.53 32.99
CA GLN A 138 65.42 -1.25 34.43
C GLN A 138 63.92 -1.28 34.79
N PRO A 139 63.49 -2.00 35.86
CA PRO A 139 62.08 -2.34 36.13
C PRO A 139 61.13 -1.16 36.44
N ASP A 140 61.63 0.06 36.50
CA ASP A 140 60.99 1.26 37.07
C ASP A 140 60.78 2.40 36.06
N GLN A 141 61.02 2.16 34.76
CA GLN A 141 60.94 3.21 33.72
C GLN A 141 59.74 3.12 32.77
N TYR A 142 58.84 2.15 32.94
CA TYR A 142 57.74 1.90 32.02
C TYR A 142 56.41 1.77 32.75
N THR A 143 55.38 2.41 32.22
CA THR A 143 54.00 2.29 32.70
C THR A 143 53.13 1.74 31.58
N LEU A 144 52.37 0.69 31.86
CA LEU A 144 51.33 0.16 30.99
C LEU A 144 49.98 0.70 31.46
N THR A 145 49.28 1.40 30.60
CA THR A 145 47.92 1.88 30.87
C THR A 145 46.97 1.21 29.89
N VAL A 146 45.96 0.53 30.43
CA VAL A 146 44.88 -0.09 29.67
C VAL A 146 43.62 0.70 29.99
N GLU A 147 43.09 1.42 29.00
CA GLU A 147 41.82 2.12 29.11
C GLU A 147 40.71 1.25 28.49
N CYS A 148 39.81 0.80 29.35
CA CYS A 148 38.43 0.43 29.04
C CYS A 148 37.50 1.47 29.71
N GLU A 149 36.19 1.47 29.47
CA GLU A 149 35.29 2.39 30.19
C GLU A 149 35.32 2.08 31.70
N GLY A 150 36.17 2.84 32.42
CA GLY A 150 36.61 2.59 33.80
C GLY A 150 38.14 2.67 33.92
N HIS A 151 38.66 3.68 34.61
CA HIS A 151 40.11 3.88 34.80
C HIS A 151 40.72 2.80 35.72
N LEU A 152 41.51 1.87 35.15
CA LEU A 152 42.33 0.94 35.92
C LEU A 152 43.82 1.34 35.82
N THR A 153 44.44 1.74 36.94
CA THR A 153 45.89 2.00 37.02
C THR A 153 46.54 0.95 37.93
N LEU A 154 47.39 0.09 37.37
CA LEU A 154 48.12 -0.93 38.14
C LEU A 154 49.59 -0.51 38.32
N PRO A 155 50.10 -0.32 39.55
CA PRO A 155 51.53 -0.18 39.77
C PRO A 155 52.22 -1.55 39.74
N ILE A 156 53.24 -1.70 38.88
CA ILE A 156 54.09 -2.90 38.88
C ILE A 156 55.08 -2.77 40.05
N ARG A 157 55.06 -3.70 41.01
CA ARG A 157 56.10 -3.82 42.05
C ARG A 157 56.70 -5.23 42.05
N GLU A 158 58.04 -5.25 42.13
CA GLU A 158 58.96 -6.37 42.34
C GLU A 158 58.72 -7.64 41.52
N THR A 159 59.61 -7.89 40.54
CA THR A 159 59.90 -9.25 40.06
C THR A 159 61.40 -9.42 39.90
N SER A 160 62.01 -10.22 40.79
CA SER A 160 63.31 -10.83 40.56
C SER A 160 63.10 -12.17 39.85
N VAL A 161 63.72 -12.34 38.68
CA VAL A 161 63.66 -13.57 37.89
C VAL A 161 64.65 -14.58 38.47
N GLU A 162 64.16 -15.68 39.04
CA GLU A 162 64.84 -16.99 39.00
C GLU A 162 63.80 -18.11 38.89
N THR A 163 64.24 -19.21 38.28
CA THR A 163 63.49 -20.32 37.70
C THR A 163 62.62 -21.13 38.66
N ASN A 164 61.47 -21.58 38.14
CA ASN A 164 60.55 -22.62 38.63
C ASN A 164 59.82 -22.36 39.96
N THR A 165 58.48 -22.49 39.89
CA THR A 165 57.44 -22.62 40.95
C THR A 165 56.49 -21.41 41.09
N GLN A 166 55.19 -21.72 41.09
CA GLN A 166 54.05 -20.84 41.42
C GLN A 166 54.26 -20.06 42.72
N VAL A 167 53.84 -18.79 42.73
CA VAL A 167 53.50 -18.06 43.96
C VAL A 167 52.11 -17.47 43.79
N ILE A 168 51.16 -18.01 44.56
CA ILE A 168 49.84 -17.45 44.82
C ILE A 168 50.02 -16.35 45.85
N ALA A 169 49.61 -15.12 45.55
CA ALA A 169 49.46 -14.04 46.52
C ALA A 169 48.02 -13.52 46.47
N SER A 170 47.21 -13.99 47.43
CA SER A 170 45.85 -13.54 47.72
C SER A 170 45.88 -12.18 48.42
N GLY A 171 45.20 -11.18 47.85
CA GLY A 171 44.84 -9.94 48.52
C GLY A 171 43.38 -9.62 48.25
N LEU A 172 42.52 -9.81 49.25
CA LEU A 172 41.12 -9.38 49.20
C LEU A 172 41.06 -7.84 49.10
N PHE A 173 40.39 -7.35 48.07
CA PHE A 173 39.73 -6.05 48.09
C PHE A 173 38.31 -6.24 47.60
N THR A 174 37.33 -6.00 48.48
CA THR A 174 35.93 -5.88 48.10
C THR A 174 35.75 -4.51 47.45
N ILE A 175 35.64 -4.48 46.13
CA ILE A 175 35.04 -3.35 45.42
C ILE A 175 33.57 -3.74 45.30
N ILE A 176 32.69 -3.13 46.12
CA ILE A 176 31.26 -3.09 45.78
C ILE A 176 31.17 -2.02 44.69
N GLN A 177 31.39 -2.44 43.45
CA GLN A 177 30.78 -1.76 42.32
C GLN A 177 29.53 -2.59 42.07
N GLU A 178 28.36 -2.01 42.28
CA GLU A 178 27.15 -2.56 41.68
C GLU A 178 27.46 -2.65 40.19
N ALA A 179 27.71 -3.88 39.72
CA ALA A 179 27.70 -4.15 38.30
C ALA A 179 26.25 -3.89 37.91
N GLU A 180 26.00 -2.82 37.16
CA GLU A 180 24.80 -2.77 36.33
C GLU A 180 24.90 -4.01 35.44
N SER A 181 24.19 -5.07 35.84
CA SER A 181 24.06 -6.27 35.03
C SER A 181 23.41 -5.84 33.72
N GLY A 182 24.00 -6.21 32.59
CA GLY A 182 23.31 -6.11 31.33
C GLY A 182 21.94 -6.82 31.39
N PRO A 183 21.03 -6.54 30.46
CA PRO A 183 19.65 -7.03 30.48
C PRO A 183 19.63 -8.54 30.76
N VAL A 184 19.01 -8.94 31.87
CA VAL A 184 18.82 -10.35 32.21
C VAL A 184 17.49 -10.81 31.61
N VAL A 185 17.46 -12.01 31.04
CA VAL A 185 16.22 -12.64 30.56
C VAL A 185 15.67 -13.50 31.69
N TRP A 186 14.46 -13.16 32.14
CA TRP A 186 13.78 -13.82 33.24
C TRP A 186 12.68 -14.71 32.69
N THR A 187 12.60 -15.96 33.15
CA THR A 187 11.51 -16.87 32.76
C THR A 187 10.57 -17.04 33.94
N GLY A 188 9.32 -16.61 33.79
CA GLY A 188 8.33 -16.58 34.88
C GLY A 188 6.98 -17.17 34.50
N GLY A 189 6.19 -17.53 35.53
CA GLY A 189 4.89 -18.20 35.40
C GLY A 189 3.72 -17.46 36.07
N ASP A 190 2.67 -18.23 36.40
CA ASP A 190 1.39 -17.76 36.95
C ASP A 190 1.55 -17.04 38.30
N GLY A 191 0.75 -15.98 38.53
CA GLY A 191 0.66 -15.27 39.81
C GLY A 191 1.10 -13.80 39.76
N ASN A 192 1.54 -13.29 40.91
CA ASN A 192 1.92 -11.88 41.05
C ASN A 192 3.32 -11.63 40.48
N TYR A 193 3.44 -10.67 39.56
CA TYR A 193 4.70 -10.25 38.95
C TYR A 193 5.77 -9.90 39.99
N ASN A 194 5.37 -9.26 41.10
CA ASN A 194 6.26 -8.79 42.16
C ASN A 194 6.69 -9.87 43.17
N GLU A 195 6.22 -11.11 43.01
CA GLU A 195 6.65 -12.21 43.88
C GLU A 195 7.86 -12.90 43.25
N ALA A 196 9.02 -12.72 43.89
CA ALA A 196 10.28 -13.29 43.45
C ALA A 196 10.22 -14.80 43.20
N SER A 197 9.37 -15.54 43.91
CA SER A 197 9.17 -16.98 43.74
C SER A 197 8.55 -17.38 42.40
N ASN A 198 8.00 -16.44 41.64
CA ASN A 198 7.35 -16.70 40.36
C ASN A 198 8.33 -16.63 39.18
N TRP A 199 9.61 -16.33 39.45
CA TRP A 199 10.68 -16.21 38.47
C TRP A 199 11.80 -17.22 38.73
N ASP A 200 12.42 -17.73 37.66
CA ASP A 200 13.49 -18.72 37.66
C ASP A 200 14.74 -18.34 38.48
N LEU A 201 15.02 -17.04 38.59
CA LEU A 201 16.15 -16.52 39.38
C LEU A 201 15.79 -16.17 40.83
N GLU A 202 14.57 -16.50 41.28
CA GLU A 202 14.05 -16.19 42.62
C GLU A 202 14.19 -14.70 43.00
N GLN A 203 14.06 -13.81 41.99
CA GLN A 203 14.10 -12.35 42.10
C GLN A 203 13.11 -11.75 41.09
N VAL A 204 12.75 -10.48 41.27
CA VAL A 204 11.78 -9.78 40.40
C VAL A 204 12.53 -9.06 39.27
N PRO A 205 12.08 -9.12 38.00
CA PRO A 205 12.71 -8.38 36.92
C PRO A 205 12.62 -6.87 37.13
N THR A 206 13.70 -6.16 36.84
CA THR A 206 13.85 -4.72 37.12
C THR A 206 13.89 -3.86 35.85
N ALA A 207 13.97 -2.54 36.03
CA ALA A 207 14.10 -1.58 34.95
C ALA A 207 15.43 -1.80 34.20
N GLY A 208 15.34 -2.41 33.01
CA GLY A 208 16.51 -2.84 32.22
C GLY A 208 16.43 -4.30 31.79
N ASP A 209 15.56 -5.09 32.40
CA ASP A 209 15.46 -6.52 32.16
C ASP A 209 14.45 -6.89 31.08
N THR A 210 14.54 -8.12 30.57
CA THR A 210 13.56 -8.74 29.67
C THR A 210 12.77 -9.81 30.42
N ALA A 211 11.47 -9.59 30.58
CA ALA A 211 10.56 -10.60 31.11
C ALA A 211 10.05 -11.50 29.98
N ARG A 212 10.30 -12.80 30.06
CA ARG A 212 9.83 -13.79 29.08
C ARG A 212 8.83 -14.75 29.71
N PHE A 213 7.67 -14.87 29.08
CA PHE A 213 6.65 -15.86 29.41
C PHE A 213 6.71 -17.00 28.39
N HIS A 214 7.18 -18.18 28.80
CA HIS A 214 7.48 -19.33 27.94
C HIS A 214 7.52 -20.65 28.76
N GLU A 215 7.07 -21.75 28.16
CA GLU A 215 7.08 -23.12 28.67
C GLU A 215 6.43 -23.33 30.05
N SER A 216 5.22 -22.80 30.27
CA SER A 216 4.45 -23.16 31.46
C SER A 216 3.65 -24.47 31.27
N ASP A 217 3.68 -25.38 32.25
CA ASP A 217 2.74 -26.51 32.35
C ASP A 217 1.26 -26.05 32.53
N ILE A 218 1.05 -24.73 32.64
CA ILE A 218 -0.21 -24.05 32.90
C ILE A 218 -0.48 -23.09 31.74
N SER A 219 -1.60 -23.26 31.05
CA SER A 219 -2.08 -22.35 29.99
C SER A 219 -3.58 -22.09 30.19
N PRO A 220 -4.03 -20.82 30.23
CA PRO A 220 -3.21 -19.60 30.16
C PRO A 220 -2.49 -19.30 31.48
N VAL A 221 -1.41 -18.50 31.40
CA VAL A 221 -0.70 -17.91 32.54
C VAL A 221 -1.39 -16.62 32.95
N ASP A 222 -1.92 -16.53 34.18
CA ASP A 222 -2.57 -15.32 34.68
C ASP A 222 -1.57 -14.49 35.52
N VAL A 223 -1.30 -13.27 35.09
CA VAL A 223 -0.33 -12.37 35.72
C VAL A 223 -1.03 -11.15 36.31
N THR A 224 -0.80 -10.87 37.59
CA THR A 224 -1.25 -9.63 38.25
C THR A 224 -0.06 -8.72 38.55
N PHE A 225 -0.25 -7.40 38.46
CA PHE A 225 0.81 -6.40 38.67
C PHE A 225 0.56 -5.55 39.93
N GLY A 226 1.63 -5.17 40.62
CA GLY A 226 1.64 -4.19 41.72
C GLY A 226 1.59 -2.72 41.27
N GLU A 227 1.81 -1.77 42.20
CA GLU A 227 1.53 -0.33 41.98
C GLU A 227 2.58 0.42 41.13
N GLU A 228 3.82 -0.05 40.99
CA GLU A 228 4.86 0.64 40.18
C GLU A 228 5.96 -0.32 39.72
N GLU A 229 5.95 -0.83 38.47
CA GLU A 229 7.15 -1.51 37.93
C GLU A 229 7.30 -1.40 36.41
N LEU A 230 8.57 -1.40 35.98
CA LEU A 230 9.06 -1.30 34.60
C LEU A 230 10.04 -2.44 34.33
N SER A 231 9.77 -3.30 33.34
CA SER A 231 10.83 -4.01 32.61
C SER A 231 11.18 -3.23 31.35
N SER A 232 12.39 -3.43 30.82
CA SER A 232 12.71 -2.83 29.52
C SER A 232 11.91 -3.49 28.39
N ARG A 233 11.64 -4.79 28.52
CA ARG A 233 11.03 -5.61 27.47
C ARG A 233 10.21 -6.76 28.02
N VAL A 234 9.13 -7.11 27.32
CA VAL A 234 8.30 -8.30 27.55
C VAL A 234 8.24 -9.14 26.27
N ILE A 235 8.45 -10.44 26.42
CA ILE A 235 8.31 -11.43 25.34
C ILE A 235 7.29 -12.49 25.77
N VAL A 236 6.23 -12.65 24.99
CA VAL A 236 5.17 -13.64 25.21
C VAL A 236 5.32 -14.74 24.17
N SER A 237 5.57 -15.97 24.63
CA SER A 237 5.71 -17.18 23.79
C SER A 237 4.67 -18.26 24.11
N ASP A 238 3.81 -18.03 25.10
CA ASP A 238 2.65 -18.87 25.47
C ASP A 238 1.37 -18.01 25.60
N ASP A 239 0.24 -18.64 25.95
CA ASP A 239 -0.99 -17.94 26.29
C ASP A 239 -0.90 -17.27 27.67
N VAL A 240 -0.96 -15.94 27.70
CA VAL A 240 -0.78 -15.10 28.89
C VAL A 240 -1.95 -14.13 29.04
N ARG A 241 -2.37 -13.87 30.28
CA ARG A 241 -3.32 -12.81 30.61
C ARG A 241 -2.72 -11.84 31.61
N PHE A 242 -2.77 -10.56 31.30
CA PHE A 242 -2.44 -9.49 32.24
C PHE A 242 -3.73 -8.98 32.87
N LEU A 243 -3.83 -9.15 34.19
CA LEU A 243 -5.03 -8.89 34.96
C LEU A 243 -4.85 -7.65 35.83
N SER A 244 -5.64 -6.61 35.55
CA SER A 244 -5.72 -5.36 36.31
C SER A 244 -4.40 -4.58 36.46
N GLY A 245 -4.50 -3.28 36.76
CA GLY A 245 -3.33 -2.42 37.01
C GLY A 245 -2.73 -1.80 35.76
N THR A 246 -1.61 -1.12 35.94
CA THR A 246 -0.87 -0.44 34.86
C THR A 246 0.56 -0.96 34.84
N TYR A 247 1.04 -1.31 33.66
CA TYR A 247 2.42 -1.74 33.46
C TYR A 247 3.04 -0.95 32.31
N SER A 248 4.23 -0.42 32.51
CA SER A 248 4.94 0.35 31.50
C SER A 248 6.23 -0.35 31.15
N LEU A 249 6.52 -0.47 29.86
CA LEU A 249 7.75 -1.04 29.34
C LEU A 249 8.73 0.09 28.98
N GLY A 250 9.97 -0.27 28.67
CA GLY A 250 10.87 0.63 27.99
C GLY A 250 10.32 1.08 26.62
N GLU A 251 10.98 2.05 26.00
CA GLU A 251 10.62 2.48 24.64
C GLU A 251 10.89 1.38 23.61
N GLY A 252 11.97 0.60 23.77
CA GLY A 252 12.43 -0.36 22.78
C GLY A 252 12.90 0.31 21.48
N THR A 253 13.12 -0.49 20.45
CA THR A 253 13.48 -0.04 19.09
C THR A 253 12.76 -0.90 18.05
N GLU A 254 12.83 -0.53 16.77
CA GLU A 254 12.26 -1.34 15.67
C GLU A 254 12.82 -2.77 15.65
N THR A 255 14.12 -2.94 15.90
CA THR A 255 14.78 -4.27 15.89
C THR A 255 14.69 -5.00 17.22
N GLU A 256 14.43 -4.28 18.31
CA GLU A 256 14.23 -4.84 19.65
C GLU A 256 13.00 -4.20 20.29
N PRO A 257 11.79 -4.63 19.90
CA PRO A 257 10.55 -4.06 20.42
C PRO A 257 10.42 -4.30 21.92
N ALA A 258 9.82 -3.34 22.61
CA ALA A 258 9.56 -3.43 24.04
C ALA A 258 8.53 -4.52 24.35
N LEU A 259 7.54 -4.72 23.49
CA LEU A 259 6.59 -5.84 23.57
C LEU A 259 6.72 -6.73 22.34
N VAL A 260 6.87 -8.04 22.53
CA VAL A 260 6.79 -9.03 21.44
C VAL A 260 5.86 -10.17 21.84
N VAL A 261 4.83 -10.43 21.02
CA VAL A 261 3.93 -11.59 21.15
C VAL A 261 4.20 -12.55 20.00
N SER A 262 4.49 -13.82 20.29
CA SER A 262 4.94 -14.81 19.31
C SER A 262 6.21 -14.38 18.54
N PRO A 263 7.38 -14.43 19.20
CA PRO A 263 8.63 -13.91 18.64
C PRO A 263 9.25 -14.77 17.53
N THR A 264 8.96 -16.08 17.45
CA THR A 264 9.74 -17.03 16.63
C THR A 264 8.90 -17.80 15.63
N SER A 265 9.52 -18.33 14.57
CA SER A 265 8.86 -19.11 13.51
C SER A 265 8.10 -20.38 13.97
N GLU A 266 8.30 -20.82 15.21
CA GLU A 266 7.61 -21.98 15.80
C GLU A 266 6.62 -21.59 16.91
N SER A 267 6.58 -20.31 17.31
CA SER A 267 5.70 -19.86 18.38
C SER A 267 4.32 -19.50 17.85
N SER A 268 3.29 -20.05 18.49
CA SER A 268 1.93 -19.56 18.42
C SER A 268 1.45 -19.28 19.83
N SER A 269 1.16 -18.01 20.13
CA SER A 269 0.93 -17.55 21.50
C SER A 269 -0.05 -16.39 21.56
N SER A 270 -0.71 -16.23 22.70
CA SER A 270 -1.62 -15.10 22.92
C SER A 270 -1.27 -14.25 24.13
N LEU A 271 -1.50 -12.95 24.05
CA LEU A 271 -1.53 -12.04 25.19
C LEU A 271 -2.95 -11.48 25.32
N THR A 272 -3.52 -11.47 26.52
CA THR A 272 -4.83 -10.86 26.79
C THR A 272 -4.70 -9.82 27.89
N LEU A 273 -5.07 -8.57 27.60
CA LEU A 273 -5.15 -7.49 28.57
C LEU A 273 -6.59 -7.41 29.11
N VAL A 274 -6.77 -7.60 30.42
CA VAL A 274 -8.07 -7.56 31.09
C VAL A 274 -8.07 -6.51 32.20
N ASN A 275 -8.81 -5.42 32.03
CA ASN A 275 -8.76 -4.23 32.93
C ASN A 275 -7.34 -3.71 33.16
N HIS A 276 -6.42 -3.98 32.24
CA HIS A 276 -4.99 -3.71 32.38
C HIS A 276 -4.56 -2.68 31.35
N GLN A 277 -3.78 -1.68 31.78
CA GLN A 277 -3.16 -0.70 30.89
C GLN A 277 -1.69 -1.06 30.68
N LEU A 278 -1.33 -1.46 29.47
CA LEU A 278 0.05 -1.70 29.05
C LEU A 278 0.56 -0.51 28.25
N ASN A 279 1.68 0.08 28.66
CA ASN A 279 2.37 1.12 27.90
C ASN A 279 3.68 0.56 27.33
N ALA A 280 3.95 0.78 26.06
CA ALA A 280 5.19 0.37 25.38
C ALA A 280 5.64 1.47 24.42
N GLY A 281 6.89 1.48 23.95
CA GLY A 281 7.23 2.29 22.78
C GLY A 281 6.92 1.55 21.48
N TYR A 282 7.71 0.52 21.19
CA TYR A 282 7.52 -0.40 20.07
C TYR A 282 6.88 -1.72 20.52
N ALA A 283 5.82 -2.16 19.85
CA ALA A 283 5.15 -3.42 20.09
C ALA A 283 4.97 -4.22 18.80
N VAL A 284 5.22 -5.53 18.84
CA VAL A 284 5.09 -6.45 17.70
C VAL A 284 4.28 -7.69 18.08
N ILE A 285 3.37 -8.07 17.20
CA ILE A 285 2.65 -9.35 17.24
C ILE A 285 3.07 -10.16 16.00
N ALA A 286 3.47 -11.42 16.21
CA ALA A 286 3.95 -12.34 15.17
C ALA A 286 5.18 -11.79 14.40
N GLN A 287 6.32 -11.78 15.10
CA GLN A 287 7.58 -11.19 14.63
C GLN A 287 8.18 -11.93 13.42
N ASP A 288 8.45 -13.22 13.59
CA ASP A 288 9.15 -14.04 12.60
C ASP A 288 8.20 -14.72 11.61
N THR A 289 8.71 -15.04 10.42
CA THR A 289 7.97 -15.85 9.44
C THR A 289 7.57 -17.21 10.03
N GLY A 290 6.28 -17.55 9.97
CA GLY A 290 5.73 -18.78 10.55
C GLY A 290 5.27 -18.66 12.00
N SER A 291 5.51 -17.52 12.66
CA SER A 291 4.91 -17.22 13.97
C SER A 291 3.43 -16.86 13.82
N ASP A 292 2.60 -17.23 14.80
CA ASP A 292 1.15 -16.92 14.83
C ASP A 292 0.76 -16.31 16.18
N GLY A 293 0.72 -14.98 16.26
CA GLY A 293 0.52 -14.23 17.49
C GLY A 293 -0.87 -13.62 17.60
N THR A 294 -1.45 -13.63 18.81
CA THR A 294 -2.73 -12.97 19.09
C THR A 294 -2.61 -12.01 20.27
N LEU A 295 -3.09 -10.78 20.14
CA LEU A 295 -3.30 -9.85 21.24
C LEU A 295 -4.78 -9.56 21.40
N ASN A 296 -5.32 -9.74 22.60
CA ASN A 296 -6.69 -9.39 22.96
C ASN A 296 -6.69 -8.21 23.94
N VAL A 297 -7.43 -7.16 23.65
CA VAL A 297 -7.60 -5.99 24.52
C VAL A 297 -9.08 -5.88 24.88
N ILE A 298 -9.44 -6.32 26.09
CA ILE A 298 -10.84 -6.57 26.46
C ILE A 298 -11.15 -6.08 27.87
N ASN A 299 -12.44 -5.87 28.16
CA ASN A 299 -12.93 -5.61 29.52
C ASN A 299 -12.15 -4.48 30.21
N GLY A 300 -12.11 -3.30 29.58
CA GLY A 300 -11.36 -2.13 30.04
C GLY A 300 -9.84 -2.23 29.87
N GLY A 301 -9.33 -3.22 29.15
CA GLY A 301 -7.93 -3.30 28.77
C GLY A 301 -7.51 -2.14 27.86
N SER A 302 -6.24 -1.75 27.93
CA SER A 302 -5.68 -0.66 27.12
C SER A 302 -4.24 -0.96 26.73
N LEU A 303 -3.89 -0.73 25.46
CA LEU A 303 -2.51 -0.74 24.97
C LEU A 303 -2.14 0.66 24.44
N ASN A 304 -1.13 1.29 25.02
CA ASN A 304 -0.60 2.57 24.56
C ASN A 304 0.83 2.40 24.05
N CYS A 305 1.02 2.50 22.75
CA CYS A 305 2.34 2.50 22.13
C CYS A 305 2.77 3.95 21.87
N SER A 306 3.82 4.44 22.54
CA SER A 306 4.32 5.81 22.28
C SER A 306 5.03 5.95 20.93
N LYS A 307 5.24 4.84 20.20
CA LYS A 307 5.86 4.80 18.86
C LYS A 307 5.01 3.96 17.91
N ARG A 308 5.34 2.69 17.71
CA ARG A 308 4.74 1.84 16.68
C ARG A 308 4.14 0.59 17.28
N LEU A 309 2.96 0.24 16.78
CA LEU A 309 2.37 -1.08 16.93
C LEU A 309 2.37 -1.79 15.57
N THR A 310 2.97 -2.97 15.50
CA THR A 310 2.92 -3.85 14.33
C THR A 310 2.11 -5.11 14.65
N VAL A 311 1.09 -5.39 13.83
CA VAL A 311 0.35 -6.65 13.82
C VAL A 311 0.78 -7.45 12.60
N GLY A 312 1.43 -8.59 12.83
CA GLY A 312 2.03 -9.40 11.76
C GLY A 312 3.24 -8.71 11.14
N GLU A 313 4.39 -8.76 11.82
CA GLU A 313 5.63 -8.24 11.23
C GLU A 313 6.04 -9.12 10.04
N SER A 314 6.31 -10.40 10.29
CA SER A 314 6.60 -11.39 9.24
C SER A 314 5.72 -12.65 9.32
N GLY A 315 4.96 -12.82 10.41
CA GLY A 315 4.06 -13.96 10.66
C GLY A 315 2.57 -13.63 10.52
N GLY A 316 1.73 -14.50 11.08
CA GLY A 316 0.27 -14.34 11.21
C GLY A 316 -0.10 -13.57 12.48
N GLY A 317 -0.42 -12.27 12.36
CA GLY A 317 -0.76 -11.43 13.52
C GLY A 317 -2.27 -11.24 13.68
N VAL A 318 -2.78 -11.35 14.91
CA VAL A 318 -4.18 -11.05 15.25
C VAL A 318 -4.23 -10.04 16.38
N LEU A 319 -5.04 -8.99 16.24
CA LEU A 319 -5.36 -8.05 17.30
C LEU A 319 -6.89 -7.93 17.43
N ASN A 320 -7.42 -8.34 18.57
CA ASN A 320 -8.85 -8.24 18.88
C ASN A 320 -9.06 -7.18 19.97
N ILE A 321 -9.97 -6.25 19.73
CA ILE A 321 -10.27 -5.14 20.63
C ILE A 321 -11.78 -5.16 20.90
N GLY A 322 -12.17 -5.09 22.17
CA GLY A 322 -13.58 -4.92 22.55
C GLY A 322 -14.41 -6.21 22.58
N PHE A 323 -13.88 -7.34 22.09
CA PHE A 323 -14.54 -8.65 22.16
C PHE A 323 -14.91 -9.01 23.62
N LEU A 324 -16.21 -8.98 23.95
CA LEU A 324 -16.82 -9.21 25.28
C LEU A 324 -16.84 -8.01 26.26
N SER A 325 -16.29 -6.84 25.89
CA SER A 325 -16.41 -5.52 26.54
C SER A 325 -15.30 -4.58 26.03
N VAL A 326 -15.53 -3.26 26.03
CA VAL A 326 -14.59 -2.14 25.75
C VAL A 326 -13.10 -2.46 25.85
N GLY A 327 -12.33 -2.13 24.80
CA GLY A 327 -10.86 -2.09 24.81
C GLY A 327 -10.31 -0.89 24.02
N THR A 328 -9.15 -0.37 24.41
CA THR A 328 -8.56 0.80 23.73
C THR A 328 -7.13 0.57 23.27
N VAL A 329 -6.80 1.07 22.07
CA VAL A 329 -5.44 1.03 21.53
C VAL A 329 -5.05 2.42 21.02
N MET A 330 -3.89 2.91 21.46
CA MET A 330 -3.32 4.18 20.99
C MET A 330 -1.90 3.95 20.48
N THR A 331 -1.53 4.55 19.33
CA THR A 331 -0.18 4.46 18.77
C THR A 331 0.16 5.65 17.86
N ASP A 332 1.44 6.01 17.69
CA ASP A 332 1.81 7.01 16.67
C ASP A 332 1.75 6.40 15.27
N GLU A 333 2.29 5.18 15.11
CA GLU A 333 2.29 4.44 13.85
C GLU A 333 1.65 3.05 14.04
N PHE A 334 0.75 2.70 13.13
CA PHE A 334 0.05 1.43 13.17
C PHE A 334 0.25 0.66 11.86
N LEU A 335 0.99 -0.45 11.93
CA LEU A 335 1.27 -1.30 10.77
C LEU A 335 0.53 -2.63 10.91
N ILE A 336 -0.26 -2.97 9.89
CA ILE A 336 -0.97 -4.25 9.79
C ILE A 336 -0.40 -4.97 8.57
N ALA A 337 0.26 -6.11 8.83
CA ALA A 337 1.02 -6.90 7.87
C ALA A 337 2.24 -6.12 7.28
N GLU A 338 3.31 -6.03 8.08
CA GLU A 338 4.50 -5.21 7.77
C GLU A 338 5.29 -5.76 6.58
N ASN A 339 5.83 -6.98 6.66
CA ASN A 339 6.69 -7.56 5.63
C ASN A 339 5.92 -8.37 4.56
N ALA A 340 6.59 -8.62 3.45
CA ALA A 340 6.04 -9.47 2.39
C ALA A 340 5.68 -10.87 2.92
N GLN A 341 4.55 -11.41 2.47
CA GLN A 341 4.00 -12.71 2.90
C GLN A 341 3.51 -12.76 4.36
N SER A 342 3.55 -11.66 5.12
CA SER A 342 2.83 -11.61 6.40
C SER A 342 1.33 -11.44 6.17
N PHE A 343 0.55 -11.93 7.13
CA PHE A 343 -0.91 -11.80 7.13
C PHE A 343 -1.31 -11.27 8.49
N ALA A 344 -2.18 -10.26 8.52
CA ALA A 344 -2.63 -9.70 9.78
C ALA A 344 -4.10 -9.33 9.75
N THR A 345 -4.78 -9.61 10.86
CA THR A 345 -6.19 -9.29 11.05
C THR A 345 -6.36 -8.49 12.33
N VAL A 346 -7.03 -7.35 12.22
CA VAL A 346 -7.42 -6.52 13.35
C VAL A 346 -8.95 -6.45 13.39
N GLU A 347 -9.52 -6.76 14.54
CA GLU A 347 -10.96 -6.71 14.78
C GLU A 347 -11.23 -5.76 15.95
N VAL A 348 -12.07 -4.77 15.71
CA VAL A 348 -12.58 -3.83 16.72
C VAL A 348 -14.08 -4.02 16.78
N GLU A 349 -14.58 -4.47 17.93
CA GLU A 349 -15.99 -4.77 18.12
C GLU A 349 -16.50 -4.08 19.37
N ASP A 350 -17.62 -3.37 19.23
CA ASP A 350 -18.45 -2.96 20.36
C ASP A 350 -19.76 -3.75 20.34
N ASP A 351 -20.46 -3.76 21.48
CA ASP A 351 -21.87 -4.14 21.52
C ASP A 351 -22.74 -2.97 22.00
N ALA A 352 -24.02 -3.00 21.67
CA ALA A 352 -24.98 -1.95 22.02
C ALA A 352 -25.09 -1.66 23.54
N ASN A 353 -24.58 -2.53 24.42
CA ASN A 353 -24.60 -2.34 25.86
C ASN A 353 -23.27 -1.83 26.42
N THR A 354 -22.17 -1.94 25.66
CA THR A 354 -20.81 -1.62 26.10
C THR A 354 -20.02 -0.86 25.03
N PRO A 355 -20.53 0.29 24.54
CA PRO A 355 -19.79 1.10 23.57
C PRO A 355 -18.54 1.71 24.20
N GLY A 356 -17.51 1.92 23.39
CA GLY A 356 -16.31 2.66 23.76
C GLY A 356 -15.00 2.02 23.34
N SER A 357 -15.01 0.96 22.53
CA SER A 357 -13.77 0.45 21.94
C SER A 357 -13.25 1.42 20.91
N GLU A 358 -11.94 1.67 20.96
CA GLU A 358 -11.32 2.76 20.19
C GLU A 358 -9.91 2.39 19.74
N ILE A 359 -9.59 2.76 18.50
CA ILE A 359 -8.22 2.88 18.01
C ILE A 359 -7.94 4.34 17.71
N VAL A 360 -6.85 4.89 18.24
CA VAL A 360 -6.30 6.18 17.84
C VAL A 360 -4.89 5.99 17.30
N ALA A 361 -4.68 6.29 16.01
CA ALA A 361 -3.37 6.16 15.37
C ALA A 361 -3.02 7.40 14.53
N ALA A 362 -1.83 7.98 14.69
CA ALA A 362 -1.46 9.16 13.89
C ALA A 362 -1.14 8.82 12.42
N THR A 363 -0.59 7.63 12.16
CA THR A 363 -0.39 7.09 10.82
C THR A 363 -0.74 5.60 10.80
N THR A 364 -1.43 5.16 9.75
CA THR A 364 -1.90 3.78 9.64
C THR A 364 -1.56 3.20 8.27
N SER A 365 -1.15 1.93 8.23
CA SER A 365 -0.96 1.18 7.00
C SER A 365 -1.53 -0.22 7.10
N ILE A 366 -2.50 -0.50 6.23
CA ILE A 366 -3.25 -1.76 6.21
C ILE A 366 -2.79 -2.54 4.98
N GLY A 367 -2.01 -3.59 5.19
CA GLY A 367 -1.25 -4.22 4.12
C GLY A 367 -0.06 -3.35 3.72
N TYR A 368 0.99 -3.29 4.56
CA TYR A 368 2.18 -2.50 4.30
C TYR A 368 2.99 -3.10 3.15
N PHE A 369 3.70 -4.21 3.35
CA PHE A 369 4.17 -5.12 2.28
C PHE A 369 3.41 -6.46 2.27
N GLY A 370 2.63 -6.76 3.31
CA GLY A 370 1.87 -8.01 3.45
C GLY A 370 0.38 -7.88 3.15
N GLN A 371 -0.43 -8.78 3.71
CA GLN A 371 -1.88 -8.78 3.58
C GLN A 371 -2.55 -8.39 4.89
N GLY A 372 -3.07 -7.17 4.97
CA GLY A 372 -3.71 -6.64 6.17
C GLY A 372 -5.22 -6.54 6.04
N THR A 373 -5.94 -6.92 7.09
CA THR A 373 -7.39 -6.71 7.22
C THR A 373 -7.71 -5.98 8.51
N LEU A 374 -8.54 -4.95 8.43
CA LEU A 374 -9.15 -4.26 9.56
C LEU A 374 -10.68 -4.38 9.47
N THR A 375 -11.30 -4.94 10.50
CA THR A 375 -12.76 -5.01 10.63
C THR A 375 -13.20 -4.20 11.83
N ILE A 376 -14.16 -3.30 11.60
CA ILE A 376 -14.76 -2.44 12.60
C ILE A 376 -16.24 -2.81 12.65
N THR A 377 -16.70 -3.21 13.83
CA THR A 377 -18.08 -3.64 14.08
C THR A 377 -18.65 -2.84 15.24
N ASP A 378 -19.65 -2.00 14.98
CA ASP A 378 -20.33 -1.15 15.98
C ASP A 378 -19.41 -0.19 16.78
N ALA A 379 -18.13 -0.10 16.41
CA ALA A 379 -17.10 0.62 17.12
C ALA A 379 -16.66 1.89 16.38
N GLN A 380 -15.83 2.68 17.04
CA GLN A 380 -15.32 3.96 16.56
C GLN A 380 -13.80 3.89 16.41
N ILE A 381 -13.26 4.36 15.29
CA ILE A 381 -11.81 4.48 15.12
C ILE A 381 -11.41 5.85 14.56
N GLU A 382 -10.28 6.37 15.04
CA GLU A 382 -9.64 7.59 14.54
C GLU A 382 -8.23 7.27 14.04
N THR A 383 -7.98 7.59 12.78
CA THR A 383 -6.64 7.47 12.18
C THR A 383 -6.23 8.80 11.58
N GLY A 384 -4.95 9.16 11.60
CA GLY A 384 -4.42 10.24 10.78
C GLY A 384 -4.22 9.78 9.33
N GLN A 385 -3.01 9.96 8.79
CA GLN A 385 -2.75 9.56 7.40
C GLN A 385 -2.83 8.04 7.25
N THR A 386 -3.65 7.55 6.32
CA THR A 386 -3.92 6.12 6.17
C THR A 386 -3.72 5.63 4.74
N SER A 387 -2.96 4.54 4.60
CA SER A 387 -2.81 3.79 3.34
C SER A 387 -3.40 2.39 3.48
N VAL A 388 -4.26 1.99 2.53
CA VAL A 388 -4.82 0.64 2.39
C VAL A 388 -4.21 0.02 1.14
N GLY A 389 -3.37 -1.00 1.31
CA GLY A 389 -2.52 -1.55 0.24
C GLY A 389 -1.38 -0.60 -0.12
N ARG A 390 -0.39 -0.47 0.79
CA ARG A 390 0.63 0.58 0.73
C ARG A 390 1.69 0.36 -0.36
N PHE A 391 2.46 -0.73 -0.29
CA PHE A 391 3.58 -0.98 -1.20
C PHE A 391 3.30 -2.10 -2.20
N PHE A 392 4.02 -2.07 -3.32
CA PHE A 392 3.88 -3.06 -4.40
C PHE A 392 3.79 -4.52 -3.90
N GLY A 393 2.75 -5.23 -4.37
CA GLY A 393 2.49 -6.63 -4.03
C GLY A 393 1.77 -6.87 -2.70
N SER A 394 1.48 -5.81 -1.93
CA SER A 394 0.66 -5.88 -0.71
C SER A 394 -0.84 -5.85 -1.02
N SER A 395 -1.66 -6.16 -0.02
CA SER A 395 -3.11 -5.95 -0.10
C SER A 395 -3.69 -5.48 1.23
N GLY A 396 -4.48 -4.42 1.19
CA GLY A 396 -5.23 -3.93 2.35
C GLY A 396 -6.74 -4.10 2.18
N LEU A 397 -7.42 -4.50 3.25
CA LEU A 397 -8.88 -4.58 3.31
C LEU A 397 -9.40 -3.92 4.58
N VAL A 398 -10.35 -2.99 4.45
CA VAL A 398 -11.11 -2.43 5.58
C VAL A 398 -12.58 -2.76 5.43
N LYS A 399 -13.22 -3.21 6.51
CA LYS A 399 -14.65 -3.44 6.59
C LYS A 399 -15.24 -2.63 7.74
N LEU A 400 -16.25 -1.82 7.44
CA LEU A 400 -17.01 -1.05 8.42
C LEU A 400 -18.44 -1.58 8.45
N ASN A 401 -18.84 -2.14 9.59
CA ASN A 401 -20.13 -2.79 9.80
C ASN A 401 -20.81 -2.25 11.06
N GLY A 402 -21.79 -1.36 10.89
CA GLY A 402 -22.65 -0.89 11.97
C GLY A 402 -23.99 -1.64 12.03
N THR A 403 -24.46 -1.91 13.23
CA THR A 403 -25.86 -2.10 13.54
C THR A 403 -26.48 -0.71 13.52
N ASP A 404 -27.53 -0.51 12.72
CA ASP A 404 -28.26 0.77 12.59
C ASP A 404 -27.36 1.99 12.25
N GLY A 405 -26.21 1.76 11.61
CA GLY A 405 -25.28 2.82 11.19
C GLY A 405 -24.30 3.31 12.27
N ASP A 406 -24.18 2.62 13.40
CA ASP A 406 -23.40 3.10 14.56
C ASP A 406 -21.88 2.95 14.43
N ALA A 407 -21.35 2.27 13.42
CA ALA A 407 -19.90 2.16 13.23
C ALA A 407 -19.32 3.41 12.55
N GLU A 408 -18.19 3.92 13.02
CA GLU A 408 -17.54 5.12 12.48
C GLU A 408 -16.04 4.92 12.28
N TRP A 409 -15.55 5.42 11.15
CA TRP A 409 -14.13 5.59 10.92
C TRP A 409 -13.85 7.02 10.48
N THR A 410 -13.14 7.77 11.33
CA THR A 410 -12.64 9.10 11.01
C THR A 410 -11.17 9.03 10.58
N CYS A 411 -10.89 9.47 9.35
CA CYS A 411 -9.55 9.73 8.83
C CYS A 411 -9.25 11.23 8.93
N GLY A 412 -8.36 11.59 9.84
CA GLY A 412 -8.01 12.98 10.16
C GLY A 412 -6.99 13.62 9.21
N ALA A 413 -6.48 12.88 8.22
CA ALA A 413 -5.61 13.39 7.17
C ALA A 413 -5.86 12.62 5.85
N GLU A 414 -4.89 12.61 4.94
CA GLU A 414 -4.98 11.94 3.63
C GLU A 414 -5.29 10.44 3.75
N LEU A 415 -6.30 9.99 3.00
CA LEU A 415 -6.70 8.59 2.87
C LEU A 415 -6.34 8.07 1.47
N ARG A 416 -5.55 7.00 1.39
CA ARG A 416 -5.18 6.33 0.14
C ARG A 416 -5.69 4.89 0.13
N ILE A 417 -6.56 4.59 -0.83
CA ILE A 417 -7.08 3.25 -1.06
C ILE A 417 -6.44 2.74 -2.35
N GLY A 418 -5.59 1.72 -2.25
CA GLY A 418 -4.70 1.32 -3.33
C GLY A 418 -3.62 2.38 -3.56
N ASP A 419 -2.65 2.46 -2.64
CA ASP A 419 -1.54 3.43 -2.69
C ASP A 419 -0.59 3.05 -3.84
N GLU A 420 0.29 2.05 -3.65
CA GLU A 420 1.11 1.43 -4.71
C GLU A 420 0.68 -0.01 -5.05
N ALA A 421 -0.36 -0.53 -4.40
CA ALA A 421 -0.87 -1.89 -4.61
C ALA A 421 -2.41 -1.96 -4.54
N THR A 422 -2.97 -3.07 -4.06
CA THR A 422 -4.44 -3.26 -4.01
C THR A 422 -4.98 -2.86 -2.64
N GLY A 423 -5.91 -1.91 -2.62
CA GLY A 423 -6.65 -1.53 -1.41
C GLY A 423 -8.15 -1.59 -1.64
N GLU A 424 -8.87 -2.15 -0.67
CA GLU A 424 -10.34 -2.16 -0.65
C GLU A 424 -10.86 -1.63 0.69
N VAL A 425 -11.83 -0.73 0.62
CA VAL A 425 -12.63 -0.29 1.77
C VAL A 425 -14.09 -0.57 1.47
N ARG A 426 -14.75 -1.26 2.39
CA ARG A 426 -16.17 -1.60 2.30
C ARG A 426 -16.92 -1.06 3.51
N VAL A 427 -17.90 -0.22 3.25
CA VAL A 427 -18.85 0.27 4.25
C VAL A 427 -20.19 -0.39 3.96
N SER A 428 -20.54 -1.37 4.80
CA SER A 428 -21.80 -2.10 4.69
C SER A 428 -22.90 -1.53 5.60
N SER A 429 -22.49 -0.75 6.60
CA SER A 429 -23.32 0.12 7.42
C SER A 429 -22.40 0.96 8.32
N GLY A 430 -22.69 2.25 8.50
CA GLY A 430 -21.84 3.17 9.25
C GLY A 430 -21.27 4.31 8.40
N THR A 431 -20.40 5.10 9.00
CA THR A 431 -19.87 6.33 8.38
C THR A 431 -18.35 6.29 8.25
N LEU A 432 -17.87 6.44 7.01
CA LEU A 432 -16.49 6.80 6.73
C LEU A 432 -16.40 8.32 6.59
N GLN A 433 -15.65 8.97 7.49
CA GLN A 433 -15.43 10.41 7.47
C GLN A 433 -13.98 10.75 7.15
N SER A 434 -13.76 11.72 6.27
CA SER A 434 -12.45 12.35 6.02
C SER A 434 -12.52 13.83 6.39
N LEU A 435 -11.62 14.30 7.26
CA LEU A 435 -11.64 15.68 7.79
C LEU A 435 -11.19 16.74 6.76
N VAL A 436 -11.35 18.02 7.14
CA VAL A 436 -11.29 19.20 6.25
C VAL A 436 -9.92 19.43 5.63
N GLY A 437 -9.90 19.41 4.29
CA GLY A 437 -8.79 19.90 3.46
C GLY A 437 -7.92 18.80 2.86
N ASP A 438 -8.03 17.58 3.36
CA ASP A 438 -7.23 16.45 2.89
C ASP A 438 -7.95 15.64 1.81
N PRO A 439 -7.22 15.22 0.76
CA PRO A 439 -7.80 14.44 -0.33
C PRO A 439 -8.00 12.97 0.05
N VAL A 440 -9.04 12.37 -0.53
CA VAL A 440 -9.21 10.91 -0.57
C VAL A 440 -8.81 10.43 -1.96
N TYR A 441 -7.84 9.52 -2.01
CA TYR A 441 -7.36 8.91 -3.25
C TYR A 441 -7.81 7.46 -3.34
N ILE A 442 -8.44 7.10 -4.45
CA ILE A 442 -8.82 5.72 -4.78
C ILE A 442 -8.06 5.35 -6.05
N GLY A 443 -7.01 4.54 -5.94
CA GLY A 443 -6.04 4.29 -7.02
C GLY A 443 -5.03 5.44 -7.14
N TYR A 444 -4.07 5.50 -6.21
CA TYR A 444 -3.15 6.64 -6.08
C TYR A 444 -1.99 6.63 -7.10
N VAL A 445 -1.19 5.57 -7.15
CA VAL A 445 0.00 5.44 -8.03
C VAL A 445 -0.31 4.59 -9.28
N GLU A 446 0.43 4.83 -10.37
CA GLU A 446 0.40 3.99 -11.57
C GLU A 446 0.52 2.49 -11.24
N GLY A 447 -0.39 1.68 -11.79
CA GLY A 447 -0.45 0.23 -11.56
C GLY A 447 -1.08 -0.20 -10.23
N SER A 448 -1.46 0.73 -9.35
CA SER A 448 -2.23 0.44 -8.14
C SER A 448 -3.71 0.25 -8.45
N THR A 449 -4.45 -0.40 -7.54
CA THR A 449 -5.90 -0.59 -7.65
C THR A 449 -6.57 -0.24 -6.34
N GLY A 450 -7.39 0.81 -6.35
CA GLY A 450 -8.22 1.23 -5.22
C GLY A 450 -9.70 0.92 -5.45
N CYS A 451 -10.38 0.44 -4.41
CA CYS A 451 -11.83 0.22 -4.45
C CYS A 451 -12.49 0.71 -3.15
N LEU A 452 -13.45 1.63 -3.26
CA LEU A 452 -14.32 2.04 -2.15
C LEU A 452 -15.76 1.65 -2.47
N ILE A 453 -16.39 0.90 -1.57
CA ILE A 453 -17.76 0.40 -1.73
C ILE A 453 -18.60 0.89 -0.56
N LEU A 454 -19.69 1.59 -0.87
CA LEU A 454 -20.75 1.92 0.06
C LEU A 454 -21.99 1.10 -0.33
N GLU A 455 -22.45 0.21 0.54
CA GLU A 455 -23.59 -0.66 0.27
C GLU A 455 -24.60 -0.58 1.43
N GLY A 456 -25.88 -0.36 1.13
CA GLY A 456 -26.96 -0.33 2.12
C GLY A 456 -27.32 1.07 2.61
N GLU A 457 -28.54 1.18 3.16
CA GLU A 457 -29.16 2.48 3.47
C GLU A 457 -28.52 3.26 4.61
N ASP A 458 -27.74 2.59 5.46
CA ASP A 458 -27.03 3.18 6.60
C ASP A 458 -25.55 3.47 6.30
N SER A 459 -25.10 3.22 5.07
CA SER A 459 -23.72 3.44 4.65
C SER A 459 -23.51 4.88 4.19
N ARG A 460 -22.50 5.55 4.75
CA ARG A 460 -22.18 6.95 4.51
C ARG A 460 -20.69 7.17 4.21
N LEU A 461 -20.42 8.08 3.28
CA LEU A 461 -19.12 8.70 3.06
C LEU A 461 -19.26 10.20 3.22
N ASP A 462 -18.58 10.79 4.21
CA ASP A 462 -18.58 12.24 4.43
C ASP A 462 -17.16 12.77 4.25
N THR A 463 -16.96 13.58 3.21
CA THR A 463 -15.65 14.17 2.91
C THR A 463 -15.77 15.67 2.74
N PHE A 464 -14.86 16.39 3.39
CA PHE A 464 -14.78 17.85 3.27
C PHE A 464 -13.81 18.30 2.16
N GLY A 465 -12.91 17.41 1.73
CA GLY A 465 -11.88 17.64 0.72
C GLY A 465 -12.27 17.18 -0.68
N ARG A 466 -11.27 17.01 -1.54
CA ARG A 466 -11.41 16.43 -2.88
C ARG A 466 -11.37 14.91 -2.80
N VAL A 467 -12.19 14.23 -3.60
CA VAL A 467 -12.14 12.78 -3.82
C VAL A 467 -11.66 12.53 -5.24
N ASP A 468 -10.54 11.83 -5.37
CA ASP A 468 -9.94 11.42 -6.63
C ASP A 468 -10.14 9.92 -6.85
N VAL A 469 -10.97 9.57 -7.84
CA VAL A 469 -11.20 8.20 -8.28
C VAL A 469 -10.37 7.96 -9.53
N GLY A 470 -9.34 7.12 -9.41
CA GLY A 470 -8.33 6.89 -10.44
C GLY A 470 -7.45 8.12 -10.58
N PHE A 471 -6.54 8.36 -9.62
CA PHE A 471 -5.61 9.48 -9.69
C PHE A 471 -4.51 9.18 -10.72
N GLN A 472 -3.53 8.34 -10.38
CA GLN A 472 -2.58 7.77 -11.34
C GLN A 472 -2.77 6.27 -11.56
N GLY A 473 -3.48 5.58 -10.66
CA GLY A 473 -3.82 4.16 -10.76
C GLY A 473 -5.26 3.93 -11.17
N ASP A 474 -5.73 2.68 -11.04
CA ASP A 474 -7.12 2.33 -11.27
C ASP A 474 -7.94 2.54 -9.99
N GLY A 475 -8.97 3.38 -10.06
CA GLY A 475 -9.84 3.68 -8.93
C GLY A 475 -11.29 3.35 -9.22
N THR A 476 -11.97 2.72 -8.27
CA THR A 476 -13.41 2.45 -8.34
C THR A 476 -14.13 2.92 -7.07
N LEU A 477 -15.19 3.71 -7.22
CA LEU A 477 -16.15 4.04 -6.17
C LEU A 477 -17.52 3.47 -6.53
N ILE A 478 -18.13 2.71 -5.63
CA ILE A 478 -19.47 2.13 -5.79
C ILE A 478 -20.37 2.67 -4.68
N VAL A 479 -21.53 3.20 -5.06
CA VAL A 479 -22.60 3.62 -4.13
C VAL A 479 -23.88 2.85 -4.50
N ASP A 480 -24.31 1.97 -3.61
CA ASP A 480 -25.38 1.00 -3.85
C ASP A 480 -26.35 0.85 -2.68
N GLY A 481 -27.57 0.41 -2.97
CA GLY A 481 -28.55 -0.02 -1.97
C GLY A 481 -29.02 1.09 -1.03
N GLY A 482 -29.12 2.33 -1.52
CA GLY A 482 -29.52 3.50 -0.74
C GLY A 482 -28.40 4.17 0.05
N ALA A 483 -27.14 3.82 -0.22
CA ALA A 483 -25.98 4.46 0.39
C ALA A 483 -25.84 5.93 -0.06
N GLN A 484 -25.21 6.76 0.78
CA GLN A 484 -25.05 8.19 0.49
C GLN A 484 -23.59 8.63 0.61
N ALA A 485 -23.13 9.44 -0.32
CA ALA A 485 -21.84 10.12 -0.25
C ALA A 485 -22.02 11.65 -0.30
N SER A 486 -21.47 12.36 0.66
CA SER A 486 -21.35 13.82 0.68
C SER A 486 -19.89 14.22 0.49
N ILE A 487 -19.62 14.97 -0.58
CA ILE A 487 -18.30 15.44 -0.97
C ILE A 487 -18.38 16.96 -1.08
N ASP A 488 -18.00 17.69 -0.04
CA ASP A 488 -18.10 19.15 -0.06
C ASP A 488 -17.15 19.78 -1.11
N GLY A 489 -16.06 19.10 -1.44
CA GLY A 489 -15.09 19.52 -2.44
C GLY A 489 -15.40 19.02 -3.86
N THR A 490 -14.35 18.67 -4.59
CA THR A 490 -14.46 18.14 -5.95
C THR A 490 -14.52 16.62 -5.94
N LEU A 491 -15.49 16.03 -6.63
CA LEU A 491 -15.43 14.65 -7.07
C LEU A 491 -14.77 14.61 -8.44
N HIS A 492 -13.56 14.06 -8.49
CA HIS A 492 -12.77 13.94 -9.70
C HIS A 492 -12.60 12.48 -10.12
N ILE A 493 -12.95 12.16 -11.36
CA ILE A 493 -12.98 10.79 -11.89
C ILE A 493 -12.06 10.70 -13.11
N GLY A 494 -10.94 9.99 -13.01
CA GLY A 494 -9.95 9.84 -14.09
C GLY A 494 -9.01 11.03 -14.17
N GLY A 495 -8.09 11.13 -13.21
CA GLY A 495 -7.47 12.40 -12.84
C GLY A 495 -6.13 12.78 -13.49
N VAL A 496 -5.42 11.86 -14.16
CA VAL A 496 -4.12 12.13 -14.79
C VAL A 496 -4.00 11.46 -16.16
N ALA A 497 -3.61 12.23 -17.19
CA ALA A 497 -3.49 11.80 -18.58
C ALA A 497 -2.34 10.82 -18.88
N GLU A 498 -1.23 10.92 -18.14
CA GLU A 498 0.05 10.35 -18.59
C GLU A 498 0.20 8.85 -18.31
N ASN A 499 -0.66 8.25 -17.48
CA ASN A 499 -0.42 6.93 -16.88
C ASN A 499 -1.52 5.88 -17.16
N GLU A 500 -2.32 6.06 -18.22
CA GLU A 500 -3.49 5.20 -18.52
C GLU A 500 -4.51 5.10 -17.37
N SER A 501 -4.45 6.03 -16.39
CA SER A 501 -5.28 6.07 -15.19
C SER A 501 -6.77 6.04 -15.51
N ARG A 502 -7.52 5.20 -14.77
CA ARG A 502 -8.96 5.01 -14.95
C ARG A 502 -9.70 5.25 -13.65
N GLY A 503 -10.53 6.27 -13.66
CA GLY A 503 -11.54 6.48 -12.63
C GLY A 503 -12.87 5.88 -13.04
N ARG A 504 -13.50 5.13 -12.13
CA ARG A 504 -14.86 4.63 -12.32
C ARG A 504 -15.73 4.91 -11.10
N VAL A 505 -16.87 5.54 -11.31
CA VAL A 505 -17.92 5.70 -10.30
C VAL A 505 -19.18 5.01 -10.79
N ASP A 506 -19.70 4.09 -10.00
CA ASP A 506 -20.98 3.43 -10.25
C ASP A 506 -21.96 3.78 -9.11
N ILE A 507 -23.05 4.46 -9.44
CA ILE A 507 -24.18 4.70 -8.55
C ILE A 507 -25.34 3.87 -9.06
N LYS A 508 -25.91 3.00 -8.22
CA LYS A 508 -26.99 2.12 -8.64
C LYS A 508 -27.95 1.87 -7.48
N ASP A 509 -29.24 1.72 -7.76
CA ASP A 509 -30.18 1.16 -6.78
C ASP A 509 -30.83 -0.12 -7.30
N GLY A 510 -30.82 -1.17 -6.47
CA GLY A 510 -31.41 -2.45 -6.87
C GLY A 510 -32.92 -2.57 -6.61
N ILE A 511 -33.53 -1.67 -5.83
CA ILE A 511 -34.82 -1.97 -5.16
C ILE A 511 -35.79 -0.77 -5.15
N PRO A 512 -36.96 -0.89 -5.78
CA PRO A 512 -38.04 0.10 -5.65
C PRO A 512 -38.48 0.30 -4.19
N ASN A 513 -38.69 1.57 -3.78
CA ASN A 513 -39.11 2.01 -2.44
C ASN A 513 -38.04 1.98 -1.33
N GLN A 514 -36.75 1.96 -1.68
CA GLN A 514 -35.67 2.29 -0.73
C GLN A 514 -35.26 3.76 -0.85
N LEU A 515 -34.44 4.24 0.09
CA LEU A 515 -33.67 5.46 -0.12
C LEU A 515 -32.83 5.31 -1.38
N GLN A 516 -32.72 6.38 -2.17
CA GLN A 516 -31.94 6.37 -3.40
C GLN A 516 -30.46 6.50 -3.08
N SER A 517 -29.62 5.73 -3.76
CA SER A 517 -28.18 5.90 -3.77
C SER A 517 -27.86 7.26 -4.35
N ARG A 518 -27.08 8.02 -3.59
CA ARG A 518 -26.86 9.42 -3.89
C ARG A 518 -25.42 9.84 -3.65
N ILE A 519 -24.88 10.59 -4.61
CA ILE A 519 -23.69 11.40 -4.40
C ILE A 519 -24.08 12.88 -4.44
N GLN A 520 -23.63 13.65 -3.46
CA GLN A 520 -23.58 15.11 -3.54
C GLN A 520 -22.12 15.55 -3.60
N ALA A 521 -21.76 16.33 -4.61
CA ALA A 521 -20.45 16.96 -4.72
C ALA A 521 -20.56 18.49 -4.71
N GLY A 522 -19.47 19.20 -4.38
CA GLY A 522 -19.36 20.63 -4.70
C GLY A 522 -19.14 20.83 -6.19
N LEU A 523 -18.12 20.17 -6.76
CA LEU A 523 -17.84 20.17 -8.20
C LEU A 523 -17.70 18.74 -8.72
N LEU A 524 -18.34 18.43 -9.84
CA LEU A 524 -18.15 17.17 -10.55
C LEU A 524 -17.16 17.36 -11.72
N GLU A 525 -16.12 16.54 -11.76
CA GLU A 525 -15.14 16.51 -12.83
C GLU A 525 -14.93 15.06 -13.32
N VAL A 526 -15.23 14.79 -14.59
CA VAL A 526 -15.10 13.44 -15.16
C VAL A 526 -14.21 13.50 -16.39
N GLY A 527 -13.21 12.62 -16.44
CA GLY A 527 -12.29 12.48 -17.55
C GLY A 527 -11.62 13.80 -17.89
N VAL A 528 -11.10 14.53 -16.89
CA VAL A 528 -10.50 15.84 -17.12
C VAL A 528 -9.23 15.68 -17.92
N SER A 529 -8.26 14.94 -17.38
CA SER A 529 -7.00 14.64 -18.07
C SER A 529 -6.78 13.13 -18.30
N GLY A 530 -7.34 12.25 -17.45
CA GLY A 530 -7.35 10.80 -17.65
C GLY A 530 -8.69 10.28 -18.19
N ARG A 531 -8.93 8.97 -18.05
CA ARG A 531 -10.21 8.35 -18.45
C ARG A 531 -11.16 8.26 -17.26
N GLY A 532 -12.27 8.99 -17.31
CA GLY A 532 -13.31 8.98 -16.30
C GLY A 532 -14.57 8.28 -16.79
N ILE A 533 -15.08 7.33 -16.00
CA ILE A 533 -16.32 6.61 -16.27
C ILE A 533 -17.28 6.88 -15.11
N LEU A 534 -18.47 7.38 -15.42
CA LEU A 534 -19.54 7.61 -14.45
C LEU A 534 -20.82 6.91 -14.92
N ASN A 535 -21.32 5.97 -14.12
CA ASN A 535 -22.56 5.25 -14.42
C ASN A 535 -23.59 5.53 -13.32
N LEU A 536 -24.77 6.00 -13.73
CA LEU A 536 -25.96 6.09 -12.88
C LEU A 536 -27.01 5.12 -13.43
N LEU A 537 -27.42 4.17 -12.59
CA LEU A 537 -28.34 3.10 -12.93
C LEU A 537 -29.50 3.06 -11.94
N ASP A 538 -30.69 2.72 -12.44
CA ASP A 538 -31.81 2.27 -11.62
C ASP A 538 -32.17 3.26 -10.47
N THR A 539 -32.66 4.46 -10.79
CA THR A 539 -33.08 5.54 -9.84
C THR A 539 -31.96 6.29 -9.10
N ALA A 540 -30.70 6.06 -9.46
CA ALA A 540 -29.54 6.74 -8.88
C ALA A 540 -29.58 8.27 -9.07
N SER A 541 -29.00 9.00 -8.12
CA SER A 541 -28.88 10.47 -8.19
C SER A 541 -27.48 10.97 -7.93
N LEU A 542 -27.04 11.96 -8.70
CA LEU A 542 -25.82 12.73 -8.43
C LEU A 542 -26.14 14.22 -8.48
N GLY A 543 -25.89 14.94 -7.38
CA GLY A 543 -26.00 16.39 -7.30
C GLY A 543 -24.63 17.08 -7.30
N ALA A 544 -24.47 18.22 -7.99
CA ALA A 544 -23.30 19.10 -7.80
C ALA A 544 -23.59 20.58 -8.10
N ASP A 545 -22.69 21.49 -7.69
CA ASP A 545 -22.84 22.93 -8.01
C ASP A 545 -22.43 23.26 -9.45
N ALA A 546 -21.52 22.49 -10.03
CA ALA A 546 -21.12 22.58 -11.43
C ALA A 546 -20.59 21.21 -11.90
N ALA A 547 -20.54 21.02 -13.22
CA ALA A 547 -19.98 19.82 -13.82
C ALA A 547 -19.10 20.10 -15.03
N ARG A 548 -18.02 19.32 -15.16
CA ARG A 548 -17.09 19.34 -16.28
C ARG A 548 -16.81 17.93 -16.74
N PHE A 549 -16.95 17.70 -18.04
CA PHE A 549 -16.73 16.41 -18.67
C PHE A 549 -15.73 16.57 -19.81
N GLY A 550 -14.59 15.86 -19.78
CA GLY A 550 -13.66 15.85 -20.91
C GLY A 550 -13.03 17.22 -21.20
N THR A 551 -12.66 17.99 -20.17
CA THR A 551 -12.31 19.42 -20.32
C THR A 551 -10.81 19.73 -20.40
N GLU A 552 -9.89 18.76 -20.22
CA GLU A 552 -8.44 18.93 -20.48
C GLU A 552 -7.95 18.04 -21.64
N ALA A 553 -6.79 18.37 -22.19
CA ALA A 553 -6.20 17.62 -23.29
C ALA A 553 -5.88 16.18 -22.85
N GLY A 554 -6.32 15.18 -23.62
CA GLY A 554 -6.18 13.77 -23.26
C GLY A 554 -7.28 13.21 -22.34
N GLY A 555 -8.16 14.06 -21.81
CA GLY A 555 -9.30 13.63 -21.01
C GLY A 555 -10.36 12.89 -21.81
N ASP A 556 -10.81 11.74 -21.31
CA ASP A 556 -11.92 10.98 -21.91
C ASP A 556 -13.00 10.72 -20.85
N ALA A 557 -14.15 11.37 -21.01
CA ALA A 557 -15.30 11.22 -20.12
C ALA A 557 -16.37 10.35 -20.77
N ILE A 558 -16.76 9.28 -20.09
CA ILE A 558 -17.89 8.44 -20.48
C ILE A 558 -18.90 8.49 -19.34
N VAL A 559 -20.05 9.07 -19.60
CA VAL A 559 -21.14 9.20 -18.62
C VAL A 559 -22.35 8.45 -19.13
N GLN A 560 -22.90 7.56 -18.31
CA GLN A 560 -24.12 6.81 -18.61
C GLN A 560 -25.18 7.14 -17.55
N ILE A 561 -26.34 7.61 -18.00
CA ILE A 561 -27.51 7.85 -17.15
C ILE A 561 -28.62 6.97 -17.70
N ARG A 562 -29.11 6.04 -16.88
CA ARG A 562 -30.12 5.06 -17.29
C ARG A 562 -31.22 4.97 -16.24
N ARG A 563 -32.44 4.64 -16.65
CA ARG A 563 -33.54 4.18 -15.77
C ARG A 563 -33.82 5.06 -14.57
N SER A 564 -34.68 6.06 -14.73
CA SER A 564 -35.11 7.00 -13.68
C SER A 564 -33.96 7.69 -12.92
N SER A 565 -32.75 7.73 -13.50
CA SER A 565 -31.57 8.32 -12.88
C SER A 565 -31.35 9.76 -13.32
N ILE A 566 -30.75 10.56 -12.44
CA ILE A 566 -30.60 12.01 -12.63
C ILE A 566 -29.20 12.47 -12.23
N ILE A 567 -28.55 13.25 -13.11
CA ILE A 567 -27.48 14.17 -12.73
C ILE A 567 -28.09 15.57 -12.61
N ASP A 568 -28.13 16.12 -11.40
CA ASP A 568 -28.70 17.42 -11.03
C ASP A 568 -27.58 18.43 -10.74
N ILE A 569 -27.33 19.34 -11.68
CA ILE A 569 -26.30 20.37 -11.54
C ILE A 569 -26.95 21.74 -11.33
N SER A 570 -26.73 22.34 -10.17
CA SER A 570 -27.36 23.63 -9.84
C SER A 570 -26.80 24.81 -10.65
N GLY A 571 -25.55 24.67 -11.12
CA GLY A 571 -24.85 25.66 -11.94
C GLY A 571 -24.62 25.21 -13.38
N ASN A 572 -23.41 25.43 -13.87
CA ASN A 572 -23.09 25.21 -15.29
C ASN A 572 -22.53 23.82 -15.55
N VAL A 573 -22.87 23.28 -16.73
CA VAL A 573 -22.35 22.04 -17.27
C VAL A 573 -21.51 22.34 -18.51
N THR A 574 -20.27 21.89 -18.52
CA THR A 574 -19.36 22.00 -19.68
C THR A 574 -18.95 20.61 -20.15
N ILE A 575 -19.17 20.33 -21.43
CA ILE A 575 -18.91 19.02 -22.05
C ILE A 575 -17.91 19.23 -23.19
N GLY A 576 -16.69 18.70 -23.06
CA GLY A 576 -15.58 18.89 -23.99
C GLY A 576 -14.77 20.16 -23.75
N GLN A 577 -13.80 20.41 -24.64
CA GLN A 577 -12.90 21.56 -24.59
C GLN A 577 -13.23 22.65 -25.60
N ASN A 578 -13.03 23.91 -25.19
CA ASN A 578 -13.06 25.08 -26.06
C ASN A 578 -11.65 25.49 -26.52
N GLU A 579 -10.93 24.61 -27.23
CA GLU A 579 -9.59 24.91 -27.76
C GLU A 579 -9.52 24.67 -29.28
N PRO A 580 -8.69 25.44 -30.03
CA PRO A 580 -8.54 25.29 -31.49
C PRO A 580 -8.14 23.87 -31.92
N ALA A 581 -8.55 23.46 -33.11
CA ALA A 581 -8.35 22.11 -33.67
C ALA A 581 -6.89 21.70 -33.94
N GLU A 582 -5.92 22.49 -33.49
CA GLU A 582 -4.49 22.26 -33.72
C GLU A 582 -3.85 21.31 -32.68
N PHE A 583 -4.57 20.94 -31.62
CA PHE A 583 -4.11 19.95 -30.64
C PHE A 583 -4.67 18.55 -30.98
N GLU A 584 -3.78 17.60 -31.28
CA GLU A 584 -4.13 16.21 -31.64
C GLU A 584 -4.78 15.41 -30.49
N THR A 585 -4.74 15.91 -29.25
CA THR A 585 -5.30 15.28 -28.04
C THR A 585 -6.32 16.20 -27.38
N ARG A 586 -7.49 16.38 -27.98
CA ARG A 586 -8.60 17.10 -27.32
C ARG A 586 -9.24 16.24 -26.25
N GLY A 587 -9.63 16.87 -25.14
CA GLY A 587 -10.57 16.27 -24.20
C GLY A 587 -11.90 15.98 -24.89
N LYS A 588 -12.43 14.78 -24.69
CA LYS A 588 -13.70 14.32 -25.26
C LYS A 588 -14.63 13.85 -24.16
N ALA A 589 -15.92 14.05 -24.38
CA ALA A 589 -16.94 13.57 -23.48
C ALA A 589 -18.11 12.98 -24.26
N ASN A 590 -18.50 11.77 -23.90
CA ASN A 590 -19.72 11.12 -24.37
C ASN A 590 -20.69 11.02 -23.19
N ILE A 591 -21.80 11.74 -23.28
CA ILE A 591 -22.92 11.61 -22.35
C ILE A 591 -23.99 10.74 -23.01
N ILE A 592 -24.30 9.61 -22.39
CA ILE A 592 -25.29 8.64 -22.87
C ILE A 592 -26.51 8.72 -21.97
N LEU A 593 -27.64 9.10 -22.55
CA LEU A 593 -28.94 9.16 -21.88
C LEU A 593 -29.82 8.04 -22.44
N ASP A 594 -30.08 7.03 -21.63
CA ASP A 594 -30.83 5.84 -22.05
C ASP A 594 -32.14 5.70 -21.26
N GLU A 595 -33.22 6.15 -21.89
CA GLU A 595 -34.59 5.97 -21.42
C GLU A 595 -35.07 4.56 -21.81
N VAL A 596 -35.41 3.75 -20.80
CA VAL A 596 -35.85 2.36 -20.95
C VAL A 596 -37.21 2.21 -20.30
N ASP A 597 -38.19 1.60 -20.97
CA ASP A 597 -39.52 1.31 -20.41
C ASP A 597 -40.27 2.55 -19.84
N ASP A 598 -40.15 3.70 -20.51
CA ASP A 598 -40.70 5.02 -20.10
C ASP A 598 -40.10 5.58 -18.78
N GLU A 599 -38.93 5.10 -18.38
CA GLU A 599 -38.17 5.60 -17.23
C GLU A 599 -37.10 6.62 -17.63
N PHE A 600 -37.23 7.86 -17.17
CA PHE A 600 -36.39 8.99 -17.58
C PHE A 600 -34.89 8.82 -17.32
N ALA A 601 -34.05 9.32 -18.23
CA ALA A 601 -32.63 9.57 -17.98
C ALA A 601 -32.38 11.07 -18.13
N ILE A 602 -31.96 11.76 -17.06
CA ILE A 602 -31.93 13.23 -17.03
C ILE A 602 -30.52 13.76 -16.74
N LEU A 603 -30.05 14.66 -17.60
CA LEU A 603 -28.96 15.58 -17.30
C LEU A 603 -29.55 16.98 -17.10
N GLU A 604 -29.37 17.55 -15.92
CA GLU A 604 -29.86 18.88 -15.56
C GLU A 604 -28.71 19.85 -15.29
N GLY A 605 -28.88 21.10 -15.74
CA GLY A 605 -27.94 22.19 -15.56
C GLY A 605 -28.60 23.55 -15.83
N ASN A 606 -28.09 24.62 -15.25
CA ASN A 606 -28.55 25.97 -15.59
C ASN A 606 -28.13 26.36 -17.01
N GLN A 607 -26.81 26.35 -17.29
CA GLN A 607 -26.27 26.50 -18.64
C GLN A 607 -25.57 25.20 -19.01
N ILE A 608 -25.92 24.63 -20.16
CA ILE A 608 -25.24 23.46 -20.70
C ILE A 608 -24.50 23.90 -21.96
N THR A 609 -23.20 23.63 -22.03
CA THR A 609 -22.38 23.90 -23.21
C THR A 609 -21.74 22.62 -23.71
N LEU A 610 -21.97 22.31 -24.98
CA LEU A 610 -21.39 21.15 -25.67
C LEU A 610 -20.37 21.64 -26.70
N HIS A 611 -19.11 21.26 -26.52
CA HIS A 611 -18.00 21.65 -27.38
C HIS A 611 -17.64 20.59 -28.43
N GLU A 612 -16.82 21.01 -29.39
CA GLU A 612 -16.33 20.18 -30.49
C GLU A 612 -15.62 18.90 -30.05
N GLY A 613 -15.98 17.78 -30.67
CA GLY A 613 -15.41 16.46 -30.38
C GLY A 613 -16.12 15.68 -29.26
N SER A 614 -17.08 16.30 -28.59
CA SER A 614 -17.94 15.66 -27.58
C SER A 614 -19.34 15.38 -28.12
N ALA A 615 -20.07 14.47 -27.48
CA ALA A 615 -21.39 14.05 -27.89
C ALA A 615 -22.38 13.90 -26.73
N ILE A 616 -23.65 14.20 -27.00
CA ILE A 616 -24.80 13.73 -26.22
C ILE A 616 -25.57 12.75 -27.09
N ILE A 617 -25.79 11.55 -26.56
CA ILE A 617 -26.28 10.38 -27.29
C ILE A 617 -27.48 9.78 -26.56
N GLY A 618 -28.50 9.37 -27.31
CA GLY A 618 -29.61 8.57 -26.79
C GLY A 618 -30.95 9.30 -26.82
N ASN A 619 -31.85 8.94 -25.91
CA ASN A 619 -33.27 9.29 -25.96
C ASN A 619 -33.80 9.86 -24.63
N GLY A 620 -32.92 10.38 -23.76
CA GLY A 620 -33.33 10.99 -22.50
C GLY A 620 -33.60 12.49 -22.59
N ILE A 621 -33.49 13.16 -21.44
CA ILE A 621 -33.84 14.57 -21.25
C ILE A 621 -32.59 15.37 -20.84
N VAL A 622 -32.38 16.49 -21.51
CA VAL A 622 -31.42 17.53 -21.16
C VAL A 622 -32.20 18.74 -20.65
N CYS A 623 -32.14 19.00 -19.34
CA CYS A 623 -32.77 20.16 -18.72
C CYS A 623 -31.78 21.33 -18.64
N ALA A 624 -32.00 22.38 -19.41
CA ALA A 624 -31.13 23.54 -19.52
C ALA A 624 -31.92 24.84 -19.30
N GLU A 625 -32.30 25.15 -18.07
CA GLU A 625 -33.21 26.27 -17.74
C GLU A 625 -32.71 27.63 -18.26
N GLY A 626 -31.40 27.86 -18.14
CA GLY A 626 -30.74 29.05 -18.65
C GLY A 626 -30.38 28.97 -20.13
N GLY A 627 -30.33 27.77 -20.71
CA GLY A 627 -30.08 27.53 -22.14
C GLY A 627 -29.03 26.44 -22.41
N PHE A 628 -29.24 25.74 -23.51
CA PHE A 628 -28.31 24.76 -24.06
C PHE A 628 -27.62 25.34 -25.30
N THR A 629 -26.28 25.43 -25.25
CA THR A 629 -25.46 25.91 -26.37
C THR A 629 -24.60 24.77 -26.94
N ASN A 630 -24.77 24.46 -28.22
CA ASN A 630 -23.89 23.56 -28.96
C ASN A 630 -22.88 24.38 -29.80
N GLU A 631 -21.60 24.26 -29.43
CA GLU A 631 -20.44 24.93 -30.03
C GLU A 631 -19.51 23.91 -30.71
N GLY A 632 -20.07 23.08 -31.58
CA GLY A 632 -19.30 22.17 -32.43
C GLY A 632 -19.43 20.70 -32.08
N GLY A 633 -20.14 20.33 -31.01
CA GLY A 633 -20.36 18.94 -30.64
C GLY A 633 -21.48 18.26 -31.41
N THR A 634 -21.68 16.98 -31.08
CA THR A 634 -22.60 16.08 -31.78
C THR A 634 -23.82 15.77 -30.90
N LEU A 635 -25.01 15.88 -31.48
CA LEU A 635 -26.25 15.36 -30.90
C LEU A 635 -26.72 14.19 -31.73
N THR A 636 -26.90 13.02 -31.09
CA THR A 636 -27.38 11.80 -31.74
C THR A 636 -28.60 11.26 -30.99
N PRO A 637 -29.82 11.70 -31.34
CA PRO A 637 -31.04 11.06 -30.87
C PRO A 637 -31.09 9.62 -31.39
N SER A 638 -31.13 8.66 -30.48
CA SER A 638 -31.09 7.22 -30.78
C SER A 638 -29.82 6.74 -31.48
N VAL A 639 -29.12 5.84 -30.80
CA VAL A 639 -28.10 4.99 -31.44
C VAL A 639 -28.54 3.55 -31.22
N ASP A 640 -28.46 2.77 -32.28
CA ASP A 640 -28.37 1.32 -32.17
C ASP A 640 -27.01 1.04 -31.51
N VAL A 641 -26.95 1.04 -30.17
CA VAL A 641 -25.70 0.83 -29.44
C VAL A 641 -25.34 -0.67 -29.43
N ASP A 642 -25.34 -1.30 -30.60
CA ASP A 642 -24.89 -2.67 -30.79
C ASP A 642 -23.34 -2.80 -30.76
N GLU A 643 -22.63 -1.76 -30.33
CA GLU A 643 -21.21 -1.86 -29.97
C GLU A 643 -20.91 -1.63 -28.48
N ILE A 644 -21.87 -1.16 -27.66
CA ILE A 644 -21.63 -0.97 -26.21
C ILE A 644 -22.67 -1.65 -25.32
N LEU A 645 -23.99 -1.66 -25.59
CA LEU A 645 -24.97 -2.39 -24.74
C LEU A 645 -26.26 -2.75 -25.51
N SER A 646 -26.63 -4.02 -25.48
CA SER A 646 -27.74 -4.65 -26.21
C SER A 646 -29.11 -3.96 -26.07
N LYS A 647 -29.80 -3.84 -27.22
CA LYS A 647 -31.24 -3.53 -27.38
C LYS A 647 -32.14 -4.26 -26.37
N GLN A 648 -32.57 -3.57 -25.32
CA GLN A 648 -33.82 -3.90 -24.62
C GLN A 648 -34.53 -2.59 -24.21
N GLY A 649 -35.63 -2.26 -24.90
CA GLY A 649 -36.70 -1.47 -24.29
C GLY A 649 -36.80 0.02 -24.63
N ALA A 650 -36.02 0.58 -25.56
CA ALA A 650 -36.24 1.97 -25.98
C ALA A 650 -37.61 2.11 -26.69
N THR A 651 -38.56 2.81 -26.05
CA THR A 651 -39.92 3.07 -26.57
C THR A 651 -39.98 4.35 -27.42
N SER A 652 -38.97 5.22 -27.34
CA SER A 652 -38.83 6.45 -28.11
C SER A 652 -37.39 6.65 -28.59
N ASN A 653 -37.23 7.31 -29.74
CA ASN A 653 -35.94 7.74 -30.30
C ASN A 653 -35.81 9.27 -30.21
N THR A 654 -36.34 9.86 -29.15
CA THR A 654 -36.42 11.31 -28.99
C THR A 654 -35.45 11.80 -27.94
N LEU A 655 -34.51 12.66 -28.30
CA LEU A 655 -33.71 13.43 -27.35
C LEU A 655 -34.48 14.73 -27.03
N THR A 656 -34.87 14.92 -25.78
CA THR A 656 -35.63 16.11 -25.36
C THR A 656 -34.71 17.13 -24.71
N ILE A 657 -34.72 18.36 -25.18
CA ILE A 657 -34.04 19.52 -24.59
C ILE A 657 -35.10 20.43 -23.98
N GLN A 658 -35.14 20.48 -22.65
CA GLN A 658 -36.01 21.38 -21.91
C GLN A 658 -35.31 22.72 -21.70
N GLY A 659 -35.76 23.75 -22.40
CA GLY A 659 -35.15 25.07 -22.38
C GLY A 659 -34.85 25.61 -23.78
N ASN A 660 -34.13 26.73 -23.84
CA ASN A 660 -33.73 27.32 -25.12
C ASN A 660 -32.51 26.58 -25.67
N TYR A 661 -32.47 26.39 -26.99
CA TYR A 661 -31.36 25.75 -27.69
C TYR A 661 -30.70 26.73 -28.66
N THR A 662 -29.37 26.84 -28.61
CA THR A 662 -28.57 27.58 -29.59
C THR A 662 -27.50 26.67 -30.16
N MET A 663 -27.39 26.60 -31.48
CA MET A 663 -26.33 25.86 -32.17
C MET A 663 -25.51 26.82 -33.03
N THR A 664 -24.28 27.07 -32.62
CA THR A 664 -23.35 27.93 -33.38
C THR A 664 -22.62 27.14 -34.46
N SER A 665 -22.34 25.86 -34.19
CA SER A 665 -21.78 24.85 -35.10
C SER A 665 -21.97 23.45 -34.51
N GLY A 666 -21.61 22.40 -35.24
CA GLY A 666 -21.65 21.01 -34.76
C GLY A 666 -22.39 20.06 -35.71
N VAL A 667 -22.68 18.86 -35.20
CA VAL A 667 -23.33 17.79 -35.95
C VAL A 667 -24.66 17.41 -35.30
N LEU A 668 -25.72 17.33 -36.10
CA LEU A 668 -26.93 16.59 -35.74
C LEU A 668 -26.91 15.28 -36.52
N GLU A 669 -26.69 14.17 -35.83
CA GLU A 669 -26.64 12.84 -36.43
C GLU A 669 -27.98 12.14 -36.21
N ILE A 670 -28.67 11.83 -37.31
CA ILE A 670 -30.04 11.32 -37.29
C ILE A 670 -30.05 9.94 -37.91
N ALA A 671 -30.17 8.92 -37.07
CA ALA A 671 -30.36 7.54 -37.49
C ALA A 671 -31.82 7.29 -37.91
N ALA A 672 -32.03 6.56 -39.00
CA ALA A 672 -33.34 6.15 -39.49
C ALA A 672 -33.33 4.71 -39.99
N SER A 673 -34.18 3.87 -39.39
CA SER A 673 -34.50 2.49 -39.80
C SER A 673 -35.90 2.37 -40.41
N GLY A 674 -36.66 3.47 -40.46
CA GLY A 674 -38.01 3.50 -41.01
C GLY A 674 -38.68 4.87 -40.91
N LEU A 675 -39.98 4.92 -41.19
CA LEU A 675 -40.78 6.16 -41.20
C LEU A 675 -41.73 6.28 -40.00
N GLY A 676 -41.91 5.19 -39.26
CA GLY A 676 -42.75 5.13 -38.08
C GLY A 676 -42.17 5.87 -36.88
N LEU A 677 -43.02 6.13 -35.89
CA LEU A 677 -42.58 6.65 -34.59
C LEU A 677 -41.60 5.66 -33.95
N GLY A 678 -40.46 6.17 -33.45
CA GLY A 678 -39.40 5.32 -32.90
C GLY A 678 -38.55 4.59 -33.94
N GLU A 679 -38.77 4.82 -35.25
CA GLU A 679 -37.91 4.27 -36.32
C GLU A 679 -36.89 5.31 -36.84
N HIS A 680 -36.89 6.52 -36.28
CA HIS A 680 -35.92 7.56 -36.59
C HIS A 680 -35.67 8.47 -35.38
N GLY A 681 -34.48 9.06 -35.33
CA GLY A 681 -34.08 10.01 -34.30
C GLY A 681 -34.82 11.35 -34.42
N ILE A 682 -35.28 11.88 -33.29
CA ILE A 682 -35.89 13.21 -33.19
C ILE A 682 -35.20 14.00 -32.08
N ILE A 683 -34.86 15.25 -32.36
CA ILE A 683 -34.49 16.23 -31.31
C ILE A 683 -35.69 17.12 -31.05
N GLU A 684 -36.18 17.14 -29.82
CA GLU A 684 -37.28 17.98 -29.37
C GLU A 684 -36.76 19.10 -28.47
N VAL A 685 -37.13 20.35 -28.75
CA VAL A 685 -36.77 21.53 -27.95
C VAL A 685 -38.04 22.22 -27.47
N THR A 686 -38.22 22.33 -26.15
CA THR A 686 -39.43 22.96 -25.57
C THR A 686 -39.38 24.49 -25.58
N GLY A 687 -38.18 25.08 -25.62
CA GLY A 687 -37.97 26.52 -25.72
C GLY A 687 -37.80 27.01 -27.15
N THR A 688 -37.16 28.18 -27.29
CA THR A 688 -36.76 28.70 -28.62
C THR A 688 -35.51 27.97 -29.11
N ALA A 689 -35.44 27.66 -30.41
CA ALA A 689 -34.30 27.02 -31.04
C ALA A 689 -33.67 27.96 -32.10
N ASP A 690 -32.39 28.32 -31.92
CA ASP A 690 -31.60 29.09 -32.88
C ASP A 690 -30.45 28.25 -33.45
N ILE A 691 -30.62 27.73 -34.67
CA ILE A 691 -29.60 26.95 -35.39
C ILE A 691 -28.88 27.88 -36.35
N GLN A 692 -27.73 28.43 -35.96
CA GLN A 692 -26.98 29.38 -36.78
C GLN A 692 -26.18 28.68 -37.89
N SER A 693 -25.52 27.57 -37.54
CA SER A 693 -24.84 26.68 -38.47
C SER A 693 -24.90 25.23 -37.97
N ALA A 694 -25.20 24.28 -38.84
CA ALA A 694 -25.18 22.86 -38.49
C ALA A 694 -24.78 21.97 -39.67
N SER A 695 -24.07 20.89 -39.37
CA SER A 695 -23.95 19.74 -40.27
C SER A 695 -24.97 18.69 -39.86
N ILE A 696 -25.85 18.31 -40.79
CA ILE A 696 -26.82 17.25 -40.56
C ILE A 696 -26.30 15.98 -41.25
N HIS A 697 -26.15 14.91 -40.48
CA HIS A 697 -25.71 13.61 -40.98
C HIS A 697 -26.86 12.61 -40.83
N PHE A 698 -27.37 12.10 -41.96
CA PHE A 698 -28.42 11.08 -41.96
C PHE A 698 -27.82 9.68 -42.10
N VAL A 699 -28.11 8.80 -41.14
CA VAL A 699 -27.65 7.40 -41.15
C VAL A 699 -28.84 6.51 -41.48
N PHE A 700 -28.89 5.98 -42.71
CA PHE A 700 -29.93 5.02 -43.10
C PHE A 700 -29.47 3.59 -42.76
N GLN A 701 -30.09 3.00 -41.75
CA GLN A 701 -29.68 1.71 -41.19
C GLN A 701 -30.77 0.65 -41.33
N ASP A 702 -30.49 -0.58 -40.93
CA ASP A 702 -31.42 -1.73 -41.00
C ASP A 702 -32.00 -1.99 -42.41
N GLY A 703 -31.26 -1.61 -43.46
CA GLY A 703 -31.70 -1.75 -44.85
C GLY A 703 -32.80 -0.78 -45.27
N PHE A 704 -33.10 0.22 -44.45
CA PHE A 704 -34.01 1.29 -44.81
C PHE A 704 -33.44 2.14 -45.94
N LEU A 705 -34.24 2.36 -46.98
CA LEU A 705 -33.90 3.18 -48.13
C LEU A 705 -35.09 4.12 -48.39
N PRO A 706 -34.94 5.43 -48.14
CA PRO A 706 -36.01 6.39 -48.41
C PRO A 706 -36.47 6.36 -49.86
N LYS A 707 -37.78 6.42 -50.08
CA LYS A 707 -38.41 6.54 -51.40
C LYS A 707 -38.80 7.97 -51.67
N THR A 708 -38.97 8.29 -52.95
CA THR A 708 -39.48 9.59 -53.39
C THR A 708 -40.74 9.97 -52.59
N ASP A 709 -40.76 11.20 -52.09
CA ASP A 709 -41.81 11.78 -51.24
C ASP A 709 -41.89 11.25 -49.79
N ASP A 710 -41.01 10.35 -49.36
CA ASP A 710 -40.87 10.02 -47.95
C ASP A 710 -40.41 11.25 -47.16
N GLU A 711 -41.05 11.49 -46.01
CA GLU A 711 -40.76 12.61 -45.12
C GLU A 711 -40.38 12.09 -43.73
N ILE A 712 -39.27 12.60 -43.18
CA ILE A 712 -38.77 12.22 -41.85
C ILE A 712 -38.59 13.50 -41.02
N PRO A 713 -39.42 13.75 -39.99
CA PRO A 713 -39.14 14.80 -39.03
C PRO A 713 -37.92 14.40 -38.20
N PHE A 714 -36.99 15.33 -37.97
CA PHE A 714 -35.81 15.04 -37.16
C PHE A 714 -35.50 16.11 -36.12
N PHE A 715 -36.17 17.26 -36.21
CA PHE A 715 -36.07 18.32 -35.21
C PHE A 715 -37.43 18.99 -35.04
N MET A 716 -37.81 19.26 -33.80
CA MET A 716 -39.04 19.95 -33.43
C MET A 716 -38.76 21.02 -32.37
N GLY A 717 -39.14 22.26 -32.64
CA GLY A 717 -39.17 23.33 -31.65
C GLY A 717 -40.61 23.68 -31.27
N GLU A 718 -40.94 23.65 -29.98
CA GLU A 718 -42.23 24.16 -29.48
C GLU A 718 -42.28 25.70 -29.51
N GLY A 719 -41.13 26.35 -29.32
CA GLY A 719 -40.94 27.80 -29.47
C GLY A 719 -40.60 28.25 -30.90
N ASP A 720 -40.10 29.48 -31.03
CA ASP A 720 -39.62 29.99 -32.31
C ASP A 720 -38.37 29.20 -32.77
N LEU A 721 -38.39 28.75 -34.04
CA LEU A 721 -37.27 28.07 -34.69
C LEU A 721 -36.64 29.00 -35.75
N THR A 722 -35.39 29.40 -35.52
CA THR A 722 -34.55 30.10 -36.51
C THR A 722 -33.48 29.16 -37.06
N VAL A 723 -33.33 29.17 -38.38
CA VAL A 723 -32.41 28.28 -39.10
C VAL A 723 -31.55 29.10 -40.06
N GLY A 724 -30.24 29.03 -39.85
CA GLY A 724 -29.19 29.64 -40.65
C GLY A 724 -28.66 28.68 -41.70
N THR A 725 -27.35 28.43 -41.69
CA THR A 725 -26.69 27.62 -42.72
C THR A 725 -26.72 26.14 -42.35
N LEU A 726 -27.24 25.30 -43.24
CA LEU A 726 -27.22 23.85 -43.09
C LEU A 726 -26.34 23.21 -44.14
N ALA A 727 -25.47 22.28 -43.70
CA ALA A 727 -24.75 21.35 -44.55
C ALA A 727 -25.32 19.94 -44.35
N PHE A 728 -25.31 19.12 -45.39
CA PHE A 728 -25.94 17.81 -45.34
C PHE A 728 -25.02 16.72 -45.86
N THR A 729 -25.04 15.59 -45.17
CA THR A 729 -24.37 14.34 -45.56
C THR A 729 -25.27 13.16 -45.22
N TYR A 730 -25.02 12.01 -45.84
CA TYR A 730 -25.75 10.78 -45.54
C TYR A 730 -24.85 9.56 -45.75
N GLU A 731 -25.20 8.47 -45.08
CA GLU A 731 -24.67 7.13 -45.29
C GLU A 731 -25.79 6.09 -45.33
N GLY A 732 -25.49 4.88 -45.84
CA GLY A 732 -26.47 3.81 -46.02
C GLY A 732 -27.25 3.85 -47.34
N ALA A 733 -26.97 4.83 -48.21
CA ALA A 733 -27.55 4.94 -49.55
C ALA A 733 -26.46 5.22 -50.59
N ALA A 734 -26.62 4.67 -51.80
CA ALA A 734 -25.66 4.86 -52.88
C ALA A 734 -25.51 6.35 -53.27
N PRO A 735 -24.32 6.77 -53.75
CA PRO A 735 -24.11 8.12 -54.24
C PRO A 735 -25.13 8.52 -55.32
N GLY A 736 -25.70 9.72 -55.19
CA GLY A 736 -26.71 10.26 -56.11
C GLY A 736 -28.13 10.25 -55.56
N PHE A 737 -28.34 9.79 -54.33
CA PHE A 737 -29.55 10.08 -53.57
C PHE A 737 -29.68 11.59 -53.31
N GLN A 738 -30.88 12.11 -53.50
CA GLN A 738 -31.24 13.52 -53.41
C GLN A 738 -32.40 13.69 -52.43
N PHE A 739 -32.30 14.70 -51.57
CA PHE A 739 -33.35 15.08 -50.65
C PHE A 739 -33.35 16.61 -50.49
N ASP A 740 -34.42 17.11 -49.89
CA ASP A 740 -34.57 18.48 -49.44
C ASP A 740 -34.84 18.51 -47.94
N VAL A 741 -34.58 19.65 -47.29
CA VAL A 741 -34.93 19.88 -45.89
C VAL A 741 -35.82 21.11 -45.79
N MET A 742 -37.02 20.89 -45.25
CA MET A 742 -38.06 21.91 -45.15
C MET A 742 -38.23 22.35 -43.71
N VAL A 743 -38.41 23.65 -43.50
CA VAL A 743 -38.85 24.24 -42.23
C VAL A 743 -40.36 24.47 -42.31
N GLU A 744 -41.14 23.75 -41.53
CA GLU A 744 -42.60 23.88 -41.52
C GLU A 744 -43.16 23.72 -40.11
N ASN A 745 -43.98 24.68 -39.66
CA ASN A 745 -44.67 24.64 -38.36
C ASN A 745 -43.74 24.35 -37.17
N GLY A 746 -42.53 24.93 -37.14
CA GLY A 746 -41.55 24.72 -36.06
C GLY A 746 -40.75 23.42 -36.16
N MET A 747 -40.88 22.66 -37.26
CA MET A 747 -40.13 21.42 -37.46
C MET A 747 -39.14 21.53 -38.62
N LEU A 748 -38.01 20.81 -38.51
CA LEU A 748 -37.20 20.43 -39.67
C LEU A 748 -37.60 19.03 -40.12
N LYS A 749 -37.89 18.92 -41.42
CA LYS A 749 -38.25 17.66 -42.06
C LYS A 749 -37.34 17.40 -43.25
N PHE A 750 -36.81 16.21 -43.30
CA PHE A 750 -36.21 15.62 -44.47
C PHE A 750 -37.31 15.22 -45.46
N LYS A 751 -37.08 15.41 -46.77
CA LYS A 751 -37.94 14.91 -47.86
C LYS A 751 -37.12 14.33 -49.00
N ALA A 752 -37.29 13.05 -49.28
CA ALA A 752 -36.62 12.39 -50.40
C ALA A 752 -37.16 12.88 -51.77
N LEU A 753 -36.25 13.26 -52.68
CA LEU A 753 -36.57 13.75 -54.03
C LEU A 753 -36.48 12.66 -55.10
N ASN A 754 -35.79 11.57 -54.81
CA ASN A 754 -35.72 10.36 -55.62
C ASN A 754 -35.64 9.12 -54.71
N ASP A 755 -35.77 7.93 -55.29
CA ASP A 755 -35.62 6.69 -54.53
C ASP A 755 -34.15 6.44 -54.20
N ALA A 756 -33.82 6.30 -52.92
CA ALA A 756 -32.52 5.82 -52.48
C ALA A 756 -32.25 4.42 -53.05
N GLN A 757 -31.01 4.20 -53.50
CA GLN A 757 -30.56 2.91 -53.99
C GLN A 757 -29.61 2.29 -52.95
N PRO A 758 -29.59 0.95 -52.81
CA PRO A 758 -28.61 0.30 -51.95
C PRO A 758 -27.21 0.62 -52.46
N GLU A 759 -26.26 0.82 -51.54
CA GLU A 759 -24.85 0.95 -51.91
C GLU A 759 -24.46 -0.25 -52.80
N GLY A 760 -23.86 0.06 -53.96
CA GLY A 760 -23.48 -0.96 -54.91
C GLY A 760 -22.48 -1.90 -54.24
N THR A 761 -22.77 -3.20 -54.21
CA THR A 761 -21.74 -4.19 -53.96
C THR A 761 -20.72 -4.06 -55.09
N GLU A 762 -19.62 -3.35 -54.86
CA GLU A 762 -18.47 -3.52 -55.73
C GLU A 762 -18.13 -5.02 -55.60
N PRO A 763 -18.14 -5.80 -56.70
CA PRO A 763 -17.74 -7.18 -56.61
C PRO A 763 -16.33 -7.14 -56.04
N THR A 764 -16.13 -7.74 -54.87
CA THR A 764 -14.79 -8.01 -54.36
C THR A 764 -14.00 -8.54 -55.55
N PRO A 765 -12.91 -7.88 -55.98
CA PRO A 765 -12.10 -8.45 -57.04
C PRO A 765 -11.78 -9.85 -56.56
N MET A 766 -12.28 -10.87 -57.26
CA MET A 766 -11.94 -12.25 -56.94
C MET A 766 -10.42 -12.25 -56.78
N PRO A 767 -9.88 -12.70 -55.63
CA PRO A 767 -8.45 -12.79 -55.48
C PRO A 767 -7.97 -13.54 -56.72
N THR A 768 -7.10 -12.88 -57.50
CA THR A 768 -6.54 -13.53 -58.67
C THR A 768 -5.92 -14.81 -58.12
N ALA A 769 -6.45 -15.97 -58.51
CA ALA A 769 -6.05 -17.25 -57.95
C ALA A 769 -4.52 -17.25 -57.84
N ILE A 770 -4.00 -17.34 -56.61
CA ILE A 770 -2.57 -17.44 -56.37
C ILE A 770 -2.13 -18.64 -57.21
N ASN A 771 -1.39 -18.37 -58.29
CA ASN A 771 -0.81 -19.41 -59.10
C ASN A 771 0.22 -20.13 -58.22
N PRO A 772 -0.02 -21.38 -57.77
CA PRO A 772 0.87 -22.05 -56.82
C PRO A 772 2.24 -22.38 -57.43
N ALA A 773 2.44 -22.10 -58.72
CA ALA A 773 3.65 -22.38 -59.46
C ALA A 773 4.52 -21.14 -59.75
N ALA A 774 4.14 -19.94 -59.31
CA ALA A 774 4.84 -18.70 -59.69
C ALA A 774 5.88 -18.18 -58.68
N ASP A 775 5.92 -18.70 -57.45
CA ASP A 775 6.85 -18.18 -56.42
C ASP A 775 7.62 -19.27 -55.67
N VAL A 776 8.26 -20.16 -56.43
CA VAL A 776 9.33 -21.04 -55.92
C VAL A 776 10.65 -20.61 -56.53
N ASN A 777 11.12 -19.42 -56.13
CA ASN A 777 12.53 -19.05 -56.24
C ASN A 777 12.94 -18.23 -55.01
N GLY A 778 13.32 -18.94 -53.94
CA GLY A 778 14.32 -18.54 -52.94
C GLY A 778 14.02 -17.30 -52.08
N ASP A 779 14.00 -17.54 -50.76
CA ASP A 779 14.24 -16.56 -49.68
C ASP A 779 13.07 -15.84 -48.98
N LYS A 780 11.84 -16.37 -49.03
CA LYS A 780 10.84 -16.03 -48.01
C LYS A 780 10.14 -17.27 -47.45
N VAL A 781 10.49 -17.60 -46.21
CA VAL A 781 9.65 -18.45 -45.35
C VAL A 781 8.39 -17.64 -45.08
N ILE A 782 7.24 -18.10 -45.58
CA ILE A 782 5.94 -17.55 -45.18
C ILE A 782 5.78 -17.88 -43.70
N ASP A 783 5.67 -16.86 -42.86
CA ASP A 783 5.40 -17.02 -41.43
C ASP A 783 4.02 -17.69 -41.28
N VAL A 784 3.91 -18.66 -40.38
CA VAL A 784 2.64 -19.32 -40.05
C VAL A 784 1.63 -18.31 -39.50
N ASN A 785 2.11 -17.21 -38.90
CA ASN A 785 1.27 -16.12 -38.42
C ASN A 785 0.64 -15.32 -39.59
N ASP A 786 1.38 -15.05 -40.67
CA ASP A 786 0.83 -14.40 -41.87
C ASP A 786 -0.24 -15.26 -42.55
N LEU A 787 -0.11 -16.60 -42.49
CA LEU A 787 -1.11 -17.53 -43.01
C LEU A 787 -2.36 -17.58 -42.11
N LEU A 788 -2.18 -17.43 -40.79
CA LEU A 788 -3.27 -17.39 -39.81
C LEU A 788 -4.06 -16.09 -39.89
N ASP A 789 -3.42 -14.96 -40.19
CA ASP A 789 -4.11 -13.67 -40.35
C ASP A 789 -4.97 -13.66 -41.63
N VAL A 790 -4.45 -14.21 -42.73
CA VAL A 790 -5.24 -14.39 -43.97
C VAL A 790 -6.41 -15.37 -43.76
N MET A 791 -6.25 -16.40 -42.92
CA MET A 791 -7.33 -17.34 -42.59
C MET A 791 -8.36 -16.75 -41.61
N ARG A 792 -7.96 -15.83 -40.71
CA ARG A 792 -8.86 -15.09 -39.82
C ARG A 792 -9.75 -14.14 -40.60
N ASP A 793 -9.19 -13.38 -41.53
CA ASP A 793 -9.96 -12.47 -42.38
C ASP A 793 -10.97 -13.21 -43.26
N TRP A 794 -10.69 -14.47 -43.63
CA TRP A 794 -11.62 -15.31 -44.40
C TRP A 794 -12.81 -15.84 -43.59
N TYR A 795 -12.69 -15.99 -42.27
CA TYR A 795 -13.79 -16.53 -41.43
C TYR A 795 -14.80 -15.46 -40.98
N HIS A 796 -14.48 -14.16 -41.12
CA HIS A 796 -15.35 -13.06 -40.72
C HIS A 796 -16.34 -12.57 -41.80
N VAL A 797 -16.28 -13.09 -43.04
CA VAL A 797 -17.07 -12.58 -44.18
C VAL A 797 -18.18 -13.55 -44.64
N VAL A 798 -18.65 -14.46 -43.78
CA VAL A 798 -19.85 -15.27 -44.09
C VAL A 798 -20.86 -15.15 -42.94
N PRO A 799 -22.03 -14.51 -43.14
CA PRO A 799 -23.05 -14.47 -42.11
C PRO A 799 -23.72 -15.85 -41.96
N GLN A 800 -23.82 -16.32 -40.73
CA GLN A 800 -24.94 -17.15 -40.28
C GLN A 800 -25.92 -16.27 -39.51
#